data_AF-A0A4Q4KT51-F1
#
_entry.id   AF-A0A4Q4KT51-F1
#
_cell.length_a   1.000
_cell.length_b   1.000
_cell.length_c   1.000
_cell.angle_alpha   90.00
_cell.angle_beta   90.00
_cell.angle_gamma   90.00
#
_symmetry.space_group_name_H-M   'P 1'
#
loop_
_entity.id
_entity.type
_entity.pdbx_description
1 polymer ?
#
loop_
_entity_poly.entity_id
_entity_poly.type
_entity_poly.pdbx_seq_one_letter_code
_entity_poly.pdbx_strand_id
1 'polypeptide(L)'
;MRYLTFLVALLPCLAFGQLDSPKIIDFEFINQEKSAVPKNSRLELGVTLPDSILELIQVYMDGIPNQREGLNPFMSWDIDVKAHFTHIKSQSKFAAIGFWFTDVERNQEKNKWIQLETDHQFRIRYAPTNIGEYRVHISVLINKKLAYVSDEDFFTVVDSDFKGFVSLNDSTEYLQRDGETIIPTGINLSFPSNNNNLIYSLSKTETLDLAVWESFNKSVKDYVTEGGEYFRFFMHPSVSDIEFEEVGFYQDRQNLAWEMDQMISFCEANNTLIQFNLMYHSYFMKLGDYYQFRYDYANYWLDEKSPYKDPNLPSGYSAMLNSDTPSDMFLKEEGMRYLKQRTRYIVARWGYSTSLSAIELLCEPWHINENSSKGESPYDAISESGDVARKAVYEYHKQIGSYIKDTIQYNNHLLAGVGRFPVGKTAIYSHLTEETPGFVDSTWYLDDLDFLSISYYSRSPEKLIHSKSSSNNEFGSEENSMAKTIERLKKTYNKPVLFGESDHGDGTHECSDYQGHKIDVMRYPFTGAIGHFIWAAFLHSEEERNVEGAKDERVSWPDIIDAKNYYNSNWFLEIINNKTALGREKSSFSSSEKDIVEHQYIIGKDHEIAAGYVYNRTFNVQTAGASKEEGLKENACDQLDAGYTNPTVISWRPNRMKVEGLKSFSKYRVLYYGYSDQSLLLQAELRTSLFGKLKLTHPLLVPEKSKTPLLWYRVEKMN
;
A
#
# COMPACT_ATOMS: atom_id res chain seq x y z
N MET A 1 10.06 65.46 -46.83
CA MET A 1 9.48 64.36 -47.61
C MET A 1 10.55 63.28 -47.83
N ARG A 2 10.56 62.25 -46.98
CA ARG A 2 11.30 60.99 -47.19
C ARG A 2 10.26 59.89 -47.03
N TYR A 3 9.97 59.17 -48.10
CA TYR A 3 9.01 58.07 -48.09
C TYR A 3 9.64 56.84 -47.44
N LEU A 4 8.91 56.28 -46.48
CA LEU A 4 9.22 55.07 -45.74
C LEU A 4 8.59 53.89 -46.51
N THR A 5 9.40 52.95 -46.98
CA THR A 5 8.93 51.73 -47.63
C THR A 5 8.69 50.67 -46.56
N PHE A 6 7.42 50.36 -46.28
CA PHE A 6 7.01 49.23 -45.44
C PHE A 6 7.04 47.95 -46.29
N LEU A 7 7.91 47.00 -45.94
CA LEU A 7 7.90 45.64 -46.48
C LEU A 7 6.93 44.82 -45.62
N VAL A 8 5.77 44.47 -46.16
CA VAL A 8 4.83 43.53 -45.53
C VAL A 8 5.28 42.11 -45.90
N ALA A 9 5.77 41.37 -44.91
CA ALA A 9 6.01 39.94 -45.04
C ALA A 9 4.66 39.20 -45.06
N LEU A 10 4.35 38.57 -46.20
CA LEU A 10 3.26 37.61 -46.34
C LEU A 10 3.63 36.32 -45.58
N LEU A 11 3.06 36.14 -44.39
CA LEU A 11 2.97 34.85 -43.71
C LEU A 11 1.97 33.97 -44.49
N PRO A 12 2.31 32.71 -44.84
CA PRO A 12 1.33 31.79 -45.37
C PRO A 12 0.38 31.41 -44.24
N CYS A 13 -0.86 31.91 -44.29
CA CYS A 13 -1.96 31.31 -43.56
C CYS A 13 -2.14 29.87 -44.08
N LEU A 14 -1.69 28.89 -43.30
CA LEU A 14 -2.12 27.51 -43.44
C LEU A 14 -3.64 27.48 -43.23
N ALA A 15 -4.37 27.37 -44.34
CA ALA A 15 -5.78 27.08 -44.33
C ALA A 15 -5.97 25.71 -43.66
N PHE A 16 -6.62 25.69 -42.50
CA PHE A 16 -7.14 24.46 -41.89
C PHE A 16 -8.25 23.91 -42.80
N GLY A 17 -7.85 23.04 -43.72
CA GLY A 17 -8.73 22.28 -44.58
C GLY A 17 -9.60 21.31 -43.79
N GLN A 18 -10.73 20.98 -44.42
CA GLN A 18 -11.68 19.90 -44.15
C GLN A 18 -11.18 18.74 -43.27
N LEU A 19 -12.08 18.24 -42.42
CA LEU A 19 -11.97 16.99 -41.67
C LEU A 19 -11.59 15.84 -42.62
N ASP A 20 -10.30 15.52 -42.70
CA ASP A 20 -9.83 14.25 -43.24
C ASP A 20 -10.42 13.14 -42.36
N SER A 21 -11.07 12.15 -42.99
CA SER A 21 -11.48 10.93 -42.31
C SER A 21 -10.27 10.30 -41.58
N PRO A 22 -10.44 9.70 -40.39
CA PRO A 22 -9.34 9.05 -39.70
C PRO A 22 -8.70 7.98 -40.59
N LYS A 23 -7.37 7.91 -40.56
CA LYS A 23 -6.61 6.91 -41.30
C LYS A 23 -6.68 5.56 -40.59
N ILE A 24 -6.40 4.47 -41.32
CA ILE A 24 -6.35 3.13 -40.73
C ILE A 24 -5.03 2.94 -39.97
N ILE A 25 -5.06 2.24 -38.85
CA ILE A 25 -3.89 1.79 -38.10
C ILE A 25 -4.01 0.30 -37.77
N ASP A 26 -2.88 -0.41 -37.85
CA ASP A 26 -2.81 -1.83 -37.55
C ASP A 26 -2.41 -2.07 -36.08
N PHE A 27 -2.82 -3.22 -35.55
CA PHE A 27 -2.42 -3.69 -34.24
C PHE A 27 -2.34 -5.21 -34.21
N GLU A 28 -1.57 -5.74 -33.26
CA GLU A 28 -1.31 -7.17 -33.13
C GLU A 28 -1.50 -7.66 -31.70
N PHE A 29 -1.79 -8.95 -31.55
CA PHE A 29 -1.86 -9.63 -30.25
C PHE A 29 -0.48 -10.19 -29.95
N ILE A 30 0.15 -9.77 -28.85
CA ILE A 30 1.59 -10.01 -28.65
C ILE A 30 1.84 -11.27 -27.83
N ASN A 31 0.98 -11.54 -26.84
CA ASN A 31 1.28 -12.54 -25.80
C ASN A 31 0.24 -13.66 -25.68
N GLN A 32 -0.82 -13.64 -26.49
CA GLN A 32 -1.91 -14.62 -26.44
C GLN A 32 -2.46 -14.94 -27.83
N GLU A 33 -2.89 -16.18 -28.02
CA GLU A 33 -3.63 -16.61 -29.21
C GLU A 33 -5.07 -16.11 -29.17
N LYS A 34 -5.54 -15.47 -30.25
CA LYS A 34 -6.90 -14.86 -30.31
C LYS A 34 -8.03 -15.86 -30.04
N SER A 35 -7.81 -17.14 -30.37
CA SER A 35 -8.81 -18.20 -30.22
C SER A 35 -9.04 -18.63 -28.77
N ALA A 36 -8.11 -18.32 -27.85
CA ALA A 36 -8.17 -18.77 -26.46
C ALA A 36 -7.39 -17.84 -25.51
N VAL A 37 -7.95 -16.67 -25.22
CA VAL A 37 -7.43 -15.76 -24.20
C VAL A 37 -7.95 -16.20 -22.82
N PRO A 38 -7.09 -16.55 -21.84
CA PRO A 38 -7.58 -16.95 -20.53
C PRO A 38 -8.25 -15.79 -19.78
N LYS A 39 -9.41 -16.04 -19.17
CA LYS A 39 -10.08 -15.10 -18.24
C LYS A 39 -9.08 -14.59 -17.20
N ASN A 40 -9.20 -13.33 -16.78
CA ASN A 40 -8.35 -12.66 -15.77
C ASN A 40 -6.83 -12.62 -16.07
N SER A 41 -6.38 -13.14 -17.20
CA SER A 41 -4.96 -13.11 -17.60
C SER A 41 -4.63 -11.84 -18.38
N ARG A 42 -3.33 -11.53 -18.50
CA ARG A 42 -2.86 -10.44 -19.35
C ARG A 42 -3.14 -10.74 -20.82
N LEU A 43 -3.98 -9.93 -21.45
CA LEU A 43 -4.00 -9.69 -22.89
C LEU A 43 -3.19 -8.42 -23.19
N GLU A 44 -2.24 -8.51 -24.12
CA GLU A 44 -1.44 -7.37 -24.56
C GLU A 44 -1.54 -7.19 -26.08
N LEU A 45 -1.84 -5.95 -26.50
CA LEU A 45 -1.90 -5.52 -27.89
C LEU A 45 -0.74 -4.59 -28.21
N GLY A 46 -0.15 -4.74 -29.40
CA GLY A 46 0.92 -3.91 -29.93
C GLY A 46 0.39 -3.02 -31.03
N VAL A 47 0.69 -1.73 -30.95
CA VAL A 47 0.27 -0.75 -31.95
C VAL A 47 1.51 -0.19 -32.63
N THR A 48 1.53 -0.26 -33.96
CA THR A 48 2.61 0.31 -34.77
C THR A 48 2.13 1.64 -35.34
N LEU A 49 2.77 2.72 -34.90
CA LEU A 49 2.46 4.06 -35.39
C LEU A 49 3.12 4.30 -36.76
N PRO A 50 2.54 5.14 -37.63
CA PRO A 50 3.19 5.51 -38.88
C PRO A 50 4.52 6.24 -38.66
N ASP A 51 5.49 6.03 -39.56
CA ASP A 51 6.83 6.63 -39.49
C ASP A 51 6.81 8.13 -39.23
N SER A 52 5.90 8.87 -39.88
CA SER A 52 5.78 10.33 -39.68
C SER A 52 5.44 10.74 -38.24
N ILE A 53 4.76 9.86 -37.49
CA ILE A 53 4.47 10.09 -36.07
C ILE A 53 5.67 9.68 -35.22
N LEU A 54 6.31 8.55 -35.55
CA LEU A 54 7.53 8.09 -34.87
C LEU A 54 8.67 9.11 -35.01
N GLU A 55 8.84 9.75 -36.17
CA GLU A 55 9.80 10.84 -36.38
C GLU A 55 9.54 12.02 -35.43
N LEU A 56 8.28 12.43 -35.24
CA LEU A 56 7.93 13.51 -34.32
C LEU A 56 8.16 13.12 -32.85
N ILE A 57 7.97 11.85 -32.51
CA ILE A 57 8.30 11.32 -31.18
C ILE A 57 9.82 11.31 -31.00
N GLN A 58 10.58 10.93 -32.02
CA GLN A 58 12.04 10.90 -31.97
C GLN A 58 12.61 12.31 -31.75
N VAL A 59 12.05 13.34 -32.38
CA VAL A 59 12.40 14.75 -32.11
C VAL A 59 12.22 15.10 -30.63
N TYR A 60 11.18 14.59 -29.98
CA TYR A 60 10.95 14.79 -28.54
C TYR A 60 11.96 14.03 -27.67
N MET A 61 12.27 12.78 -28.05
CA MET A 61 13.25 11.94 -27.35
C MET A 61 14.66 12.55 -27.40
N ASP A 62 15.07 13.06 -28.55
CA ASP A 62 16.39 13.67 -28.77
C ASP A 62 16.47 15.13 -28.29
N GLY A 63 15.34 15.70 -27.87
CA GLY A 63 15.23 17.08 -27.42
C GLY A 63 16.01 17.38 -26.13
N ILE A 64 16.29 18.67 -25.92
CA ILE A 64 16.95 19.14 -24.70
C ILE A 64 15.94 19.05 -23.53
N PRO A 65 16.34 18.48 -22.36
CA PRO A 65 15.47 18.39 -21.19
C PRO A 65 14.80 19.73 -20.84
N ASN A 66 13.51 19.70 -20.52
CA ASN A 66 12.63 20.86 -20.26
C ASN A 66 12.43 21.83 -21.45
N GLN A 67 12.96 21.52 -22.65
CA GLN A 67 12.82 22.32 -23.88
C GLN A 67 12.54 21.42 -25.10
N ARG A 68 11.92 20.26 -24.87
CA ARG A 68 11.68 19.27 -25.91
C ARG A 68 10.58 19.74 -26.88
N GLU A 69 10.83 19.57 -28.17
CA GLU A 69 9.86 19.79 -29.26
C GLU A 69 9.33 18.46 -29.79
N GLY A 70 8.32 18.45 -30.66
CA GLY A 70 7.76 17.20 -31.21
C GLY A 70 6.56 16.66 -30.43
N LEU A 71 6.33 15.36 -30.49
CA LEU A 71 5.21 14.69 -29.80
C LEU A 71 5.71 13.92 -28.58
N ASN A 72 5.23 14.27 -27.39
CA ASN A 72 5.53 13.51 -26.19
C ASN A 72 4.68 12.23 -26.11
N PRO A 73 5.25 11.01 -26.20
CA PRO A 73 4.46 9.78 -26.22
C PRO A 73 3.90 9.38 -24.85
N PHE A 74 4.33 10.07 -23.79
CA PHE A 74 3.86 9.83 -22.43
C PHE A 74 2.60 10.64 -22.09
N MET A 75 2.29 11.69 -22.87
CA MET A 75 1.24 12.65 -22.55
C MET A 75 0.02 12.52 -23.47
N SER A 76 -1.16 12.26 -22.89
CA SER A 76 -2.41 12.08 -23.64
C SER A 76 -2.89 13.30 -24.42
N TRP A 77 -2.37 14.50 -24.13
CA TRP A 77 -2.69 15.67 -24.93
C TRP A 77 -1.91 15.73 -26.25
N ASP A 78 -0.78 15.04 -26.36
CA ASP A 78 0.01 14.95 -27.61
C ASP A 78 -0.36 13.68 -28.37
N ILE A 79 -0.41 12.53 -27.68
CA ILE A 79 -0.87 11.26 -28.25
C ILE A 79 -1.65 10.42 -27.23
N ASP A 80 -2.87 10.03 -27.58
CA ASP A 80 -3.73 9.15 -26.76
C ASP A 80 -4.14 7.94 -27.59
N VAL A 81 -3.58 6.78 -27.24
CA VAL A 81 -3.90 5.48 -27.83
C VAL A 81 -4.87 4.75 -26.89
N LYS A 82 -5.96 4.20 -27.42
CA LYS A 82 -6.95 3.41 -26.65
C LYS A 82 -7.44 2.20 -27.43
N ALA A 83 -7.65 1.09 -26.74
CA ALA A 83 -8.39 -0.07 -27.25
C ALA A 83 -9.79 -0.11 -26.64
N HIS A 84 -10.81 -0.32 -27.47
CA HIS A 84 -12.20 -0.39 -27.06
C HIS A 84 -12.69 -1.83 -27.16
N PHE A 85 -12.80 -2.49 -26.00
CA PHE A 85 -13.28 -3.86 -25.89
C PHE A 85 -14.80 -3.89 -25.68
N THR A 86 -15.49 -4.79 -26.39
CA THR A 86 -16.92 -5.07 -26.18
C THR A 86 -17.12 -6.57 -26.07
N HIS A 87 -17.65 -7.05 -24.94
CA HIS A 87 -18.08 -8.44 -24.82
C HIS A 87 -19.39 -8.64 -25.59
N ILE A 88 -19.43 -9.56 -26.56
CA ILE A 88 -20.54 -9.68 -27.51
C ILE A 88 -21.85 -10.07 -26.83
N LYS A 89 -21.81 -10.97 -25.83
CA LYS A 89 -23.04 -11.46 -25.19
C LYS A 89 -23.66 -10.44 -24.22
N SER A 90 -22.86 -9.83 -23.35
CA SER A 90 -23.37 -8.88 -22.34
C SER A 90 -23.43 -7.44 -22.85
N GLN A 91 -22.75 -7.13 -23.96
CA GLN A 91 -22.53 -5.78 -24.47
C GLN A 91 -21.75 -4.87 -23.50
N SER A 92 -21.11 -5.43 -22.47
CA SER A 92 -20.25 -4.67 -21.57
C SER A 92 -19.03 -4.13 -22.32
N LYS A 93 -18.70 -2.87 -22.09
CA LYS A 93 -17.61 -2.16 -22.75
C LYS A 93 -16.50 -1.83 -21.76
N PHE A 94 -15.26 -1.84 -22.24
CA PHE A 94 -14.09 -1.40 -21.49
C PHE A 94 -13.12 -0.69 -22.44
N ALA A 95 -12.57 0.45 -22.02
CA ALA A 95 -11.55 1.16 -22.79
C ALA A 95 -10.21 1.02 -22.07
N ALA A 96 -9.26 0.28 -22.64
CA ALA A 96 -7.91 0.19 -22.12
C ALA A 96 -7.05 1.31 -22.71
N ILE A 97 -6.20 1.87 -21.87
CA ILE A 97 -5.31 2.97 -22.23
C ILE A 97 -4.00 2.40 -22.74
N GLY A 98 -3.51 2.92 -23.86
CA GLY A 98 -2.19 2.62 -24.40
C GLY A 98 -1.10 3.47 -23.75
N PHE A 99 0.08 2.88 -23.65
CA PHE A 99 1.26 3.50 -23.07
C PHE A 99 2.50 3.24 -23.95
N TRP A 100 3.43 4.19 -23.95
CA TRP A 100 4.74 4.03 -24.59
C TRP A 100 5.55 2.98 -23.83
N PHE A 101 6.15 2.05 -24.57
CA PHE A 101 6.90 0.92 -24.06
C PHE A 101 8.27 0.89 -24.73
N THR A 102 9.30 0.74 -23.90
CA THR A 102 10.65 0.38 -24.36
C THR A 102 10.94 -1.02 -23.85
N ASP A 103 11.33 -1.90 -24.76
CA ASP A 103 11.75 -3.24 -24.40
C ASP A 103 13.15 -3.17 -23.80
N VAL A 104 13.41 -4.02 -22.82
CA VAL A 104 14.61 -3.97 -22.00
C VAL A 104 15.05 -5.39 -21.67
N GLU A 105 16.36 -5.61 -21.67
CA GLU A 105 16.96 -6.81 -21.10
C GLU A 105 18.02 -6.46 -20.05
N ARG A 106 18.27 -7.41 -19.16
CA ARG A 106 19.33 -7.33 -18.17
C ARG A 106 20.67 -7.73 -18.78
N ASN A 107 21.70 -6.91 -18.60
CA ASN A 107 23.08 -7.30 -18.79
C ASN A 107 23.76 -7.45 -17.43
N GLN A 108 23.74 -8.67 -16.90
CA GLN A 108 24.25 -8.99 -15.56
C GLN A 108 25.77 -8.76 -15.45
N GLU A 109 26.54 -9.09 -16.49
CA GLU A 109 27.99 -8.88 -16.49
C GLU A 109 28.39 -7.41 -16.35
N LYS A 110 27.57 -6.51 -16.90
CA LYS A 110 27.79 -5.06 -16.87
C LYS A 110 26.93 -4.36 -15.82
N ASN A 111 26.18 -5.11 -15.01
CA ASN A 111 25.30 -4.61 -13.94
C ASN A 111 24.38 -3.47 -14.42
N LYS A 112 23.78 -3.63 -15.61
CA LYS A 112 22.98 -2.59 -16.26
C LYS A 112 21.87 -3.16 -17.12
N TRP A 113 20.99 -2.29 -17.57
CA TRP A 113 19.96 -2.61 -18.57
C TRP A 113 20.41 -2.24 -19.98
N ILE A 114 19.89 -2.97 -20.96
CA ILE A 114 20.04 -2.69 -22.38
C ILE A 114 18.65 -2.45 -22.95
N GLN A 115 18.44 -1.29 -23.57
CA GLN A 115 17.21 -1.02 -24.32
C GLN A 115 17.27 -1.80 -25.64
N LEU A 116 16.17 -2.47 -25.96
CA LEU A 116 16.00 -3.24 -27.18
C LEU A 116 15.06 -2.49 -28.13
N GLU A 117 15.29 -2.68 -29.43
CA GLU A 117 14.36 -2.19 -30.44
C GLU A 117 13.06 -3.01 -30.41
N THR A 118 11.94 -2.35 -30.68
CA THR A 118 10.64 -3.00 -30.77
C THR A 118 9.80 -2.33 -31.84
N ASP A 119 9.07 -3.13 -32.64
CA ASP A 119 8.18 -2.63 -33.69
C ASP A 119 6.83 -2.12 -33.16
N HIS A 120 6.60 -2.28 -31.85
CA HIS A 120 5.35 -1.94 -31.17
C HIS A 120 5.63 -1.11 -29.93
N GLN A 121 5.99 0.16 -30.14
CA GLN A 121 6.35 1.08 -29.06
C GLN A 121 5.13 1.54 -28.25
N PHE A 122 3.90 1.34 -28.75
CA PHE A 122 2.70 1.45 -27.92
C PHE A 122 2.15 0.06 -27.59
N ARG A 123 1.95 -0.16 -26.29
CA ARG A 123 1.31 -1.37 -25.76
C ARG A 123 -0.02 -1.01 -25.11
N ILE A 124 -0.97 -1.94 -25.16
CA ILE A 124 -2.26 -1.82 -24.48
C ILE A 124 -2.50 -3.12 -23.72
N ARG A 125 -2.76 -3.04 -22.42
CA ARG A 125 -2.97 -4.21 -21.56
C ARG A 125 -4.40 -4.26 -21.04
N TYR A 126 -4.98 -5.46 -21.03
CA TYR A 126 -6.33 -5.72 -20.53
C TYR A 126 -6.41 -7.11 -19.88
N ALA A 127 -7.22 -7.26 -18.83
CA ALA A 127 -7.56 -8.56 -18.24
C ALA A 127 -9.06 -8.81 -18.38
N PRO A 128 -9.51 -9.63 -19.34
CA PRO A 128 -10.94 -9.86 -19.57
C PRO A 128 -11.56 -10.69 -18.45
N THR A 129 -12.69 -10.23 -17.91
CA THR A 129 -13.35 -10.89 -16.75
C THR A 129 -14.52 -11.79 -17.12
N ASN A 130 -15.05 -11.69 -18.36
CA ASN A 130 -16.16 -12.53 -18.82
C ASN A 130 -15.67 -13.54 -19.87
N ILE A 131 -16.19 -14.76 -19.82
CA ILE A 131 -15.97 -15.79 -20.84
C ILE A 131 -16.86 -15.50 -22.05
N GLY A 132 -16.32 -15.67 -23.26
CA GLY A 132 -17.06 -15.52 -24.51
C GLY A 132 -16.30 -14.71 -25.55
N GLU A 133 -17.00 -14.37 -26.63
CA GLU A 133 -16.43 -13.59 -27.73
C GLU A 133 -16.38 -12.10 -27.39
N TYR A 134 -15.26 -11.49 -27.72
CA TYR A 134 -15.00 -10.06 -27.60
C TYR A 134 -14.68 -9.48 -28.96
N ARG A 135 -15.05 -8.22 -29.11
CA ARG A 135 -14.66 -7.36 -30.23
C ARG A 135 -13.78 -6.24 -29.72
N VAL A 136 -12.76 -5.88 -30.49
CA VAL A 136 -11.81 -4.82 -30.18
C VAL A 136 -11.52 -3.95 -31.41
N HIS A 137 -11.33 -2.66 -31.19
CA HIS A 137 -10.71 -1.74 -32.16
C HIS A 137 -9.87 -0.69 -31.42
N ILE A 138 -8.91 -0.10 -32.12
CA ILE A 138 -7.99 0.92 -31.60
C ILE A 138 -8.40 2.30 -32.11
N SER A 139 -8.26 3.32 -31.26
CA SER A 139 -8.32 4.72 -31.66
C SER A 139 -7.06 5.44 -31.21
N VAL A 140 -6.49 6.28 -32.08
CA VAL A 140 -5.34 7.14 -31.78
C VAL A 140 -5.72 8.59 -32.01
N LEU A 141 -5.63 9.39 -30.96
CA LEU A 141 -5.75 10.84 -31.03
C LEU A 141 -4.36 11.46 -31.04
N ILE A 142 -4.12 12.40 -31.96
CA ILE A 142 -2.91 13.23 -32.00
C ILE A 142 -3.33 14.67 -31.73
N ASN A 143 -2.69 15.34 -30.77
CA ASN A 143 -3.07 16.68 -30.33
C ASN A 143 -4.58 16.79 -30.01
N LYS A 144 -5.11 15.77 -29.33
CA LYS A 144 -6.53 15.58 -28.98
C LYS A 144 -7.51 15.47 -30.16
N LYS A 145 -7.02 15.26 -31.39
CA LYS A 145 -7.85 15.05 -32.59
C LYS A 145 -7.74 13.60 -33.02
N LEU A 146 -8.88 12.94 -33.29
CA LEU A 146 -8.89 11.59 -33.82
C LEU A 146 -8.14 11.55 -35.16
N ALA A 147 -7.03 10.82 -35.18
CA ALA A 147 -6.14 10.75 -36.34
C ALA A 147 -6.18 9.36 -36.98
N TYR A 148 -6.26 8.31 -36.17
CA TYR A 148 -6.29 6.92 -36.63
C TYR A 148 -7.33 6.07 -35.92
N VAL A 149 -7.89 5.09 -36.65
CA VAL A 149 -8.79 4.06 -36.14
C VAL A 149 -8.43 2.73 -36.81
N SER A 150 -8.38 1.63 -36.07
CA SER A 150 -8.19 0.31 -36.67
C SER A 150 -9.51 -0.27 -37.20
N ASP A 151 -9.41 -1.29 -38.06
CA ASP A 151 -10.54 -2.19 -38.28
C ASP A 151 -10.91 -2.93 -36.98
N GLU A 152 -12.14 -3.46 -36.94
CA GLU A 152 -12.58 -4.32 -35.83
C GLU A 152 -11.94 -5.71 -35.93
N ASP A 153 -11.50 -6.23 -34.79
CA ASP A 153 -10.99 -7.61 -34.65
C ASP A 153 -11.71 -8.33 -33.50
N PHE A 154 -11.57 -9.66 -33.46
CA PHE A 154 -12.29 -10.52 -32.53
C PHE A 154 -11.35 -11.50 -31.83
N PHE A 155 -11.65 -11.79 -30.56
CA PHE A 155 -10.98 -12.83 -29.80
C PHE A 155 -11.95 -13.53 -28.85
N THR A 156 -11.62 -14.74 -28.43
CA THR A 156 -12.45 -15.53 -27.52
C THR A 156 -11.76 -15.67 -26.18
N VAL A 157 -12.47 -15.30 -25.12
CA VAL A 157 -12.06 -15.49 -23.74
C VAL A 157 -12.57 -16.84 -23.24
N VAL A 158 -11.67 -17.65 -22.70
CA VAL A 158 -11.96 -18.98 -22.15
C VAL A 158 -11.79 -18.97 -20.64
N ASP A 159 -12.37 -19.97 -19.96
CA ASP A 159 -12.19 -20.11 -18.53
C ASP A 159 -10.71 -20.37 -18.16
N SER A 160 -10.32 -20.01 -16.94
CA SER A 160 -8.95 -20.12 -16.47
C SER A 160 -8.89 -20.22 -14.94
N ASP A 161 -7.73 -20.62 -14.42
CA ASP A 161 -7.43 -20.65 -12.99
C ASP A 161 -6.92 -19.29 -12.46
N PHE A 162 -6.77 -18.27 -13.31
CA PHE A 162 -6.34 -16.94 -12.88
C PHE A 162 -7.43 -16.27 -12.05
N LYS A 163 -7.03 -15.82 -10.86
CA LYS A 163 -7.92 -15.16 -9.91
C LYS A 163 -8.30 -13.76 -10.36
N GLY A 164 -9.52 -13.33 -10.03
CA GLY A 164 -10.06 -12.02 -10.40
C GLY A 164 -9.54 -10.86 -9.55
N PHE A 165 -10.11 -9.68 -9.78
CA PHE A 165 -9.81 -8.47 -9.01
C PHE A 165 -10.36 -8.55 -7.58
N VAL A 166 -9.69 -7.87 -6.66
CA VAL A 166 -10.16 -7.68 -5.28
C VAL A 166 -11.28 -6.63 -5.26
N SER A 167 -12.32 -6.88 -4.49
CA SER A 167 -13.45 -5.96 -4.27
C SER A 167 -13.83 -5.90 -2.80
N LEU A 168 -14.70 -4.96 -2.44
CA LEU A 168 -15.37 -4.96 -1.14
C LEU A 168 -16.57 -5.90 -1.15
N ASN A 169 -16.78 -6.61 -0.06
CA ASN A 169 -18.00 -7.36 0.18
C ASN A 169 -19.04 -6.42 0.82
N ASP A 170 -20.12 -6.11 0.10
CA ASP A 170 -21.16 -5.18 0.57
C ASP A 170 -21.83 -5.60 1.88
N SER A 171 -21.82 -6.89 2.23
CA SER A 171 -22.49 -7.40 3.43
C SER A 171 -21.58 -7.39 4.67
N THR A 172 -20.28 -7.61 4.49
CA THR A 172 -19.33 -7.76 5.60
C THR A 172 -18.36 -6.58 5.73
N GLU A 173 -18.25 -5.76 4.68
CA GLU A 173 -17.26 -4.69 4.48
C GLU A 173 -15.80 -5.17 4.49
N TYR A 174 -15.55 -6.49 4.43
CA TYR A 174 -14.21 -7.05 4.23
C TYR A 174 -13.87 -7.10 2.75
N LEU A 175 -12.58 -7.29 2.46
CA LEU A 175 -12.14 -7.54 1.09
C LEU A 175 -12.59 -8.94 0.65
N GLN A 176 -12.82 -9.11 -0.65
CA GLN A 176 -13.10 -10.39 -1.27
C GLN A 176 -12.41 -10.53 -2.63
N ARG A 177 -12.13 -11.75 -3.04
CA ARG A 177 -11.61 -12.10 -4.37
C ARG A 177 -12.33 -13.35 -4.86
N ASP A 178 -12.88 -13.31 -6.07
CA ASP A 178 -13.70 -14.37 -6.65
C ASP A 178 -14.88 -14.85 -5.76
N GLY A 179 -15.46 -13.91 -4.99
CA GLY A 179 -16.58 -14.18 -4.08
C GLY A 179 -16.19 -14.74 -2.72
N GLU A 180 -14.90 -14.95 -2.46
CA GLU A 180 -14.39 -15.40 -1.16
C GLU A 180 -13.80 -14.22 -0.39
N THR A 181 -14.18 -14.08 0.89
CA THR A 181 -13.60 -13.09 1.79
C THR A 181 -12.10 -13.35 1.98
N ILE A 182 -11.30 -12.30 1.92
CA ILE A 182 -9.87 -12.33 2.22
C ILE A 182 -9.53 -11.33 3.32
N ILE A 183 -8.53 -11.66 4.13
CA ILE A 183 -7.96 -10.77 5.15
C ILE A 183 -6.46 -10.65 4.86
N PRO A 184 -6.02 -9.62 4.12
CA PRO A 184 -4.61 -9.40 3.87
C PRO A 184 -3.85 -9.30 5.19
N THR A 185 -2.89 -10.19 5.35
CA THR A 185 -2.00 -10.28 6.52
C THR A 185 -0.62 -10.52 5.95
N GLY A 186 0.21 -9.49 6.00
CA GLY A 186 1.46 -9.50 5.24
C GLY A 186 2.50 -8.54 5.77
N ILE A 187 3.42 -8.17 4.88
CA ILE A 187 4.56 -7.30 5.18
C ILE A 187 4.59 -6.11 4.22
N ASN A 188 5.25 -5.03 4.63
CA ASN A 188 5.73 -4.04 3.68
C ASN A 188 6.98 -4.64 3.02
N LEU A 189 7.01 -4.70 1.69
CA LEU A 189 8.21 -4.92 0.89
C LEU A 189 8.41 -3.64 0.10
N SER A 190 9.03 -2.68 0.75
CA SER A 190 8.78 -1.28 0.44
C SER A 190 9.19 -0.93 -0.98
N PHE A 191 10.46 -1.12 -1.31
CA PHE A 191 11.02 -0.82 -2.63
C PHE A 191 12.42 -1.44 -2.70
N PRO A 192 13.03 -1.55 -3.89
CA PRO A 192 14.41 -1.98 -4.01
C PRO A 192 15.33 -1.04 -3.25
N SER A 193 16.07 -1.57 -2.28
CA SER A 193 16.98 -0.79 -1.43
C SER A 193 18.38 -1.38 -1.35
N ASN A 194 19.39 -0.53 -1.35
CA ASN A 194 20.77 -0.76 -0.95
C ASN A 194 21.32 0.53 -0.30
N ASN A 195 22.55 0.49 0.21
CA ASN A 195 23.23 1.67 0.75
C ASN A 195 23.37 2.87 -0.20
N ASN A 196 23.07 2.68 -1.49
CA ASN A 196 23.32 3.62 -2.58
C ASN A 196 22.04 4.31 -3.09
N ASN A 197 20.86 3.83 -2.68
CA ASN A 197 19.57 4.32 -3.16
C ASN A 197 18.60 4.77 -2.05
N LEU A 198 18.84 4.33 -0.81
CA LEU A 198 18.32 4.91 0.44
C LEU A 198 19.20 6.08 0.91
N ILE A 199 20.50 5.98 0.66
CA ILE A 199 21.51 6.95 1.03
C ILE A 199 22.37 7.14 -0.21
N TYR A 200 22.71 8.38 -0.55
CA TYR A 200 23.40 8.70 -1.79
C TYR A 200 24.64 7.87 -2.09
N SER A 201 24.90 7.73 -3.39
CA SER A 201 26.24 7.50 -3.93
C SER A 201 27.24 8.58 -3.50
N LEU A 202 28.48 8.16 -3.24
CA LEU A 202 29.64 9.05 -3.10
C LEU A 202 30.16 9.62 -4.45
N SER A 203 29.58 9.17 -5.56
CA SER A 203 29.97 9.46 -6.94
C SER A 203 28.83 10.12 -7.72
N LYS A 204 29.14 11.27 -8.34
CA LYS A 204 28.20 12.09 -9.12
C LYS A 204 27.59 11.38 -10.34
N THR A 205 28.20 10.28 -10.78
CA THR A 205 27.77 9.53 -11.99
C THR A 205 27.18 8.18 -11.66
N GLU A 206 27.03 7.84 -10.39
CA GLU A 206 26.46 6.55 -10.00
C GLU A 206 24.96 6.56 -10.25
N THR A 207 24.51 5.49 -10.89
CA THR A 207 23.11 5.21 -11.20
C THR A 207 22.72 3.97 -10.41
N LEU A 208 21.43 3.79 -10.16
CA LEU A 208 20.94 2.55 -9.56
C LEU A 208 21.45 1.39 -10.39
N ASP A 209 22.05 0.40 -9.74
CA ASP A 209 22.56 -0.77 -10.43
C ASP A 209 21.52 -1.90 -10.47
N LEU A 210 21.72 -2.84 -11.39
CA LEU A 210 20.81 -3.96 -11.58
C LEU A 210 20.74 -4.85 -10.34
N ALA A 211 21.85 -4.99 -9.61
CA ALA A 211 21.96 -5.82 -8.42
C ALA A 211 20.92 -5.50 -7.34
N VAL A 212 20.54 -4.22 -7.14
CA VAL A 212 19.47 -3.85 -6.20
C VAL A 212 18.13 -4.47 -6.58
N TRP A 213 17.75 -4.35 -7.85
CA TRP A 213 16.51 -4.91 -8.35
C TRP A 213 16.53 -6.44 -8.33
N GLU A 214 17.69 -7.06 -8.55
CA GLU A 214 17.85 -8.50 -8.40
C GLU A 214 17.66 -8.95 -6.95
N SER A 215 18.25 -8.23 -5.99
CA SER A 215 18.08 -8.48 -4.56
C SER A 215 16.62 -8.35 -4.15
N PHE A 216 15.97 -7.25 -4.51
CA PHE A 216 14.56 -7.01 -4.18
C PHE A 216 13.64 -8.06 -4.80
N ASN A 217 13.80 -8.37 -6.09
CA ASN A 217 13.05 -9.44 -6.75
C ASN A 217 13.30 -10.79 -6.09
N LYS A 218 14.52 -11.04 -5.59
CA LYS A 218 14.81 -12.25 -4.82
C LYS A 218 14.04 -12.25 -3.49
N SER A 219 14.00 -11.15 -2.74
CA SER A 219 13.24 -11.05 -1.49
C SER A 219 11.75 -11.30 -1.71
N VAL A 220 11.16 -10.73 -2.78
CA VAL A 220 9.77 -11.01 -3.17
C VAL A 220 9.57 -12.51 -3.46
N LYS A 221 10.47 -13.12 -4.25
CA LYS A 221 10.41 -14.55 -4.59
C LYS A 221 10.55 -15.45 -3.37
N ASP A 222 11.48 -15.14 -2.48
CA ASP A 222 11.71 -15.90 -1.25
C ASP A 222 10.46 -15.84 -0.36
N TYR A 223 9.92 -14.64 -0.11
CA TYR A 223 8.70 -14.45 0.70
C TYR A 223 7.52 -15.25 0.14
N VAL A 224 7.29 -15.18 -1.17
CA VAL A 224 6.22 -15.93 -1.85
C VAL A 224 6.45 -17.44 -1.79
N THR A 225 7.69 -17.90 -1.98
CA THR A 225 8.05 -19.33 -1.92
C THR A 225 7.86 -19.92 -0.53
N GLU A 226 8.06 -19.12 0.53
CA GLU A 226 7.79 -19.51 1.91
C GLU A 226 6.30 -19.55 2.26
N GLY A 227 5.43 -19.04 1.37
CA GLY A 227 3.98 -19.02 1.53
C GLY A 227 3.39 -17.63 1.79
N GLY A 228 4.18 -16.56 1.64
CA GLY A 228 3.70 -15.18 1.64
C GLY A 228 2.74 -14.91 0.48
N GLU A 229 1.66 -14.18 0.77
CA GLU A 229 0.60 -13.90 -0.22
C GLU A 229 0.25 -12.42 -0.37
N TYR A 230 0.58 -11.59 0.62
CA TYR A 230 0.20 -10.19 0.65
C TYR A 230 1.42 -9.34 1.00
N PHE A 231 1.70 -8.33 0.19
CA PHE A 231 2.64 -7.29 0.58
C PHE A 231 2.21 -5.91 0.11
N ARG A 232 2.74 -4.87 0.76
CA ARG A 232 2.59 -3.47 0.35
C ARG A 232 3.89 -2.98 -0.27
N PHE A 233 3.78 -2.31 -1.41
CA PHE A 233 4.88 -1.78 -2.22
C PHE A 233 4.72 -0.29 -2.41
N PHE A 234 5.82 0.47 -2.40
CA PHE A 234 5.85 1.91 -2.65
C PHE A 234 6.59 2.23 -3.93
N MET A 235 5.94 3.01 -4.80
CA MET A 235 6.64 3.69 -5.88
C MET A 235 7.55 4.76 -5.29
N HIS A 236 8.80 4.39 -5.11
CA HIS A 236 9.85 5.23 -4.56
C HIS A 236 10.53 6.04 -5.69
N PRO A 237 10.69 7.37 -5.52
CA PRO A 237 11.21 8.27 -6.55
C PRO A 237 12.51 7.79 -7.21
N SER A 238 13.48 7.36 -6.40
CA SER A 238 14.82 7.06 -6.89
C SER A 238 14.95 5.70 -7.60
N VAL A 239 14.02 4.74 -7.39
CA VAL A 239 14.26 3.32 -7.74
C VAL A 239 13.14 2.65 -8.49
N SER A 240 11.90 3.14 -8.42
CA SER A 240 10.75 2.46 -9.02
C SER A 240 9.73 3.40 -9.65
N ASP A 241 9.77 4.69 -9.32
CA ASP A 241 8.94 5.69 -9.99
C ASP A 241 9.42 5.94 -11.44
N ILE A 242 8.47 6.30 -12.30
CA ILE A 242 8.67 6.55 -13.73
C ILE A 242 9.01 8.01 -14.04
N GLU A 243 8.80 8.92 -13.10
CA GLU A 243 8.97 10.37 -13.26
C GLU A 243 9.61 10.96 -12.00
N PHE A 244 10.87 11.43 -12.10
CA PHE A 244 11.54 12.04 -10.96
C PHE A 244 12.41 13.25 -11.35
N GLU A 245 13.35 13.07 -12.29
CA GLU A 245 14.29 14.10 -12.72
C GLU A 245 13.66 15.13 -13.66
N GLU A 246 12.84 14.68 -14.59
CA GLU A 246 12.17 15.51 -15.61
C GLU A 246 10.68 15.19 -15.64
N VAL A 247 9.84 16.22 -15.48
CA VAL A 247 8.39 16.06 -15.48
C VAL A 247 7.90 15.75 -16.88
N GLY A 248 7.11 14.68 -17.02
CA GLY A 248 6.52 14.25 -18.28
C GLY A 248 7.45 13.49 -19.23
N PHE A 249 8.66 13.11 -18.81
CA PHE A 249 9.61 12.34 -19.62
C PHE A 249 9.98 11.01 -18.94
N TYR A 250 9.48 9.87 -19.44
CA TYR A 250 9.63 8.56 -18.77
C TYR A 250 10.64 7.64 -19.43
N GLN A 251 11.32 8.08 -20.50
CA GLN A 251 12.19 7.21 -21.32
C GLN A 251 13.39 6.70 -20.52
N ASP A 252 14.02 7.57 -19.73
CA ASP A 252 15.22 7.25 -18.95
C ASP A 252 14.96 6.26 -17.81
N ARG A 253 13.67 6.00 -17.51
CA ARG A 253 13.21 5.13 -16.43
C ARG A 253 12.43 3.91 -16.91
N GLN A 254 12.40 3.66 -18.22
CA GLN A 254 11.72 2.48 -18.76
C GLN A 254 12.31 1.16 -18.27
N ASN A 255 13.59 1.13 -17.90
CA ASN A 255 14.21 0.00 -17.22
C ASN A 255 13.55 -0.30 -15.86
N LEU A 256 13.26 0.72 -15.06
CA LEU A 256 12.58 0.54 -13.76
C LEU A 256 11.14 0.07 -13.96
N ALA A 257 10.45 0.64 -14.95
CA ALA A 257 9.10 0.22 -15.30
C ALA A 257 9.05 -1.23 -15.85
N TRP A 258 10.11 -1.67 -16.53
CA TRP A 258 10.27 -3.06 -16.97
C TRP A 258 10.53 -4.00 -15.78
N GLU A 259 11.34 -3.60 -14.80
CA GLU A 259 11.54 -4.38 -13.57
C GLU A 259 10.23 -4.57 -12.79
N MET A 260 9.40 -3.53 -12.73
CA MET A 260 8.03 -3.62 -12.20
C MET A 260 7.16 -4.60 -12.99
N ASP A 261 7.25 -4.63 -14.33
CA ASP A 261 6.55 -5.61 -15.16
C ASP A 261 6.96 -7.05 -14.78
N GLN A 262 8.25 -7.28 -14.50
CA GLN A 262 8.75 -8.60 -14.09
C GLN A 262 8.22 -9.02 -12.72
N MET A 263 8.25 -8.10 -11.73
CA MET A 263 7.72 -8.37 -10.39
C MET A 263 6.21 -8.68 -10.43
N ILE A 264 5.44 -7.88 -11.16
CA ILE A 264 3.99 -8.08 -11.28
C ILE A 264 3.68 -9.40 -11.99
N SER A 265 4.38 -9.70 -13.09
CA SER A 265 4.21 -10.98 -13.81
C SER A 265 4.52 -12.18 -12.90
N PHE A 266 5.53 -12.07 -12.03
CA PHE A 266 5.81 -13.09 -11.02
C PHE A 266 4.67 -13.23 -10.01
N CYS A 267 4.12 -12.12 -9.50
CA CYS A 267 3.00 -12.14 -8.56
C CYS A 267 1.73 -12.75 -9.18
N GLU A 268 1.46 -12.46 -10.45
CA GLU A 268 0.34 -13.04 -11.21
C GLU A 268 0.45 -14.57 -11.29
N ALA A 269 1.65 -15.07 -11.60
CA ALA A 269 1.90 -16.51 -11.69
C ALA A 269 1.78 -17.24 -10.34
N ASN A 270 1.88 -16.53 -9.22
CA ASN A 270 1.86 -17.09 -7.86
C ASN A 270 0.64 -16.67 -7.04
N ASN A 271 -0.35 -16.01 -7.65
CA ASN A 271 -1.56 -15.49 -7.00
C ASN A 271 -1.28 -14.52 -5.82
N THR A 272 -0.11 -13.89 -5.80
CA THR A 272 0.28 -12.92 -4.77
C THR A 272 -0.40 -11.57 -5.01
N LEU A 273 -0.79 -10.89 -3.93
CA LEU A 273 -1.46 -9.60 -3.94
C LEU A 273 -0.56 -8.46 -3.42
N ILE A 274 -0.59 -7.35 -4.16
CA ILE A 274 0.19 -6.14 -3.90
C ILE A 274 -0.76 -5.00 -3.54
N GLN A 275 -0.61 -4.40 -2.36
CA GLN A 275 -1.15 -3.06 -2.10
C GLN A 275 -0.16 -2.04 -2.68
N PHE A 276 -0.57 -1.38 -3.75
CA PHE A 276 0.31 -0.63 -4.63
C PHE A 276 0.23 0.87 -4.33
N ASN A 277 1.25 1.41 -3.67
CA ASN A 277 1.30 2.83 -3.34
C ASN A 277 1.93 3.66 -4.47
N LEU A 278 1.21 4.68 -4.94
CA LEU A 278 1.59 5.47 -6.12
C LEU A 278 2.73 6.46 -5.87
N MET A 279 3.00 6.85 -4.63
CA MET A 279 3.95 7.91 -4.31
C MET A 279 4.42 7.81 -2.86
N TYR A 280 5.69 7.45 -2.70
CA TYR A 280 6.39 7.47 -1.41
C TYR A 280 6.61 8.91 -0.90
N HIS A 281 6.65 9.11 0.41
CA HIS A 281 6.57 10.45 1.01
C HIS A 281 7.76 11.36 0.71
N SER A 282 8.96 10.80 0.52
CA SER A 282 10.14 11.60 0.18
C SER A 282 9.96 12.40 -1.13
N TYR A 283 9.06 11.99 -2.02
CA TYR A 283 8.71 12.73 -3.24
C TYR A 283 8.15 14.14 -2.97
N PHE A 284 7.49 14.32 -1.83
CA PHE A 284 6.76 15.55 -1.48
C PHE A 284 7.19 16.19 -0.18
N MET A 285 8.35 15.78 0.34
CA MET A 285 9.06 16.50 1.39
C MET A 285 9.84 17.66 0.78
N LYS A 286 10.10 18.70 1.58
CA LYS A 286 11.01 19.77 1.17
C LYS A 286 12.44 19.24 1.14
N LEU A 287 12.77 18.46 2.17
CA LEU A 287 14.01 17.73 2.29
C LEU A 287 13.67 16.34 2.82
N GLY A 288 13.85 15.30 2.00
CA GLY A 288 13.53 13.90 2.29
C GLY A 288 14.16 13.43 3.61
N ASP A 289 13.56 12.48 4.29
CA ASP A 289 14.19 11.84 5.44
C ASP A 289 15.23 10.79 5.00
N TYR A 290 15.90 10.16 5.97
CA TYR A 290 16.86 9.06 5.75
C TYR A 290 18.01 9.35 4.76
N TYR A 291 18.35 10.63 4.56
CA TYR A 291 19.37 11.07 3.59
C TYR A 291 19.00 10.78 2.13
N GLN A 292 17.71 10.79 1.79
CA GLN A 292 17.18 10.54 0.44
C GLN A 292 17.08 11.82 -0.43
N PHE A 293 17.98 12.80 -0.30
CA PHE A 293 17.72 14.16 -0.83
C PHE A 293 17.98 14.38 -2.35
N ARG A 294 18.19 13.33 -3.14
CA ARG A 294 18.59 13.46 -4.56
C ARG A 294 17.37 13.90 -5.35
N TYR A 295 17.35 15.09 -5.94
CA TYR A 295 16.15 15.67 -6.58
C TYR A 295 15.04 16.11 -5.60
N ASP A 296 15.43 16.65 -4.45
CA ASP A 296 14.52 17.30 -3.52
C ASP A 296 14.12 18.72 -3.93
N TYR A 297 13.15 19.30 -3.20
CA TYR A 297 12.78 20.71 -3.35
C TYR A 297 13.78 21.67 -2.67
N ALA A 298 14.57 21.18 -1.73
CA ALA A 298 15.69 21.93 -1.14
C ALA A 298 16.83 22.01 -2.16
N ASN A 299 17.33 23.22 -2.42
CA ASN A 299 18.47 23.48 -3.31
C ASN A 299 19.80 23.68 -2.56
N TYR A 300 19.90 23.17 -1.33
CA TYR A 300 21.08 23.29 -0.47
C TYR A 300 21.44 21.95 0.18
N TRP A 301 22.68 21.84 0.69
CA TRP A 301 23.16 20.69 1.48
C TRP A 301 23.31 21.08 2.96
N LEU A 302 23.08 20.13 3.88
CA LEU A 302 23.19 20.37 5.33
C LEU A 302 24.63 20.40 5.84
N ASP A 303 25.55 19.68 5.17
CA ASP A 303 26.96 19.63 5.55
C ASP A 303 27.84 19.65 4.29
N GLU A 304 28.68 20.69 4.16
CA GLU A 304 29.70 20.79 3.10
C GLU A 304 30.75 19.67 3.19
N LYS A 305 30.87 19.03 4.36
CA LYS A 305 31.75 17.88 4.62
C LYS A 305 31.03 16.53 4.49
N SER A 306 29.72 16.53 4.20
CA SER A 306 28.99 15.31 3.88
C SER A 306 29.73 14.57 2.76
N PRO A 307 29.96 13.25 2.89
CA PRO A 307 30.69 12.50 1.88
C PRO A 307 29.88 12.40 0.56
N TYR A 308 28.58 12.68 0.63
CA TYR A 308 27.62 12.73 -0.46
C TYR A 308 27.68 14.10 -1.16
N LYS A 309 28.59 14.22 -2.14
CA LYS A 309 28.85 15.46 -2.89
C LYS A 309 28.17 15.47 -4.26
N ASP A 310 26.96 14.93 -4.37
CA ASP A 310 26.20 15.10 -5.62
C ASP A 310 25.89 16.60 -5.78
N PRO A 311 26.03 17.23 -6.96
CA PRO A 311 25.36 18.51 -7.20
C PRO A 311 23.90 18.38 -6.81
N ASN A 312 23.42 19.28 -5.95
CA ASN A 312 22.00 19.32 -5.65
C ASN A 312 21.27 19.71 -6.94
N LEU A 313 20.49 18.78 -7.46
CA LEU A 313 19.58 19.01 -8.57
C LEU A 313 18.20 19.20 -7.95
N PRO A 314 17.49 20.30 -8.25
CA PRO A 314 16.12 20.45 -7.78
C PRO A 314 15.24 19.36 -8.40
N SER A 315 14.21 18.95 -7.67
CA SER A 315 13.11 18.13 -8.19
C SER A 315 12.65 18.62 -9.57
N GLY A 316 12.28 17.70 -10.48
CA GLY A 316 11.72 18.08 -11.78
C GLY A 316 10.51 19.03 -11.64
N TYR A 317 9.64 18.80 -10.65
CA TYR A 317 8.51 19.69 -10.36
C TYR A 317 8.94 21.04 -9.80
N SER A 318 10.00 21.09 -8.98
CA SER A 318 10.58 22.34 -8.51
C SER A 318 11.10 23.19 -9.66
N ALA A 319 11.84 22.57 -10.59
CA ALA A 319 12.37 23.22 -11.78
C ALA A 319 11.26 23.71 -12.72
N MET A 320 10.28 22.85 -13.04
CA MET A 320 9.16 23.18 -13.92
C MET A 320 8.30 24.31 -13.36
N LEU A 321 7.95 24.25 -12.07
CA LEU A 321 7.05 25.22 -11.42
C LEU A 321 7.77 26.45 -10.89
N ASN A 322 9.10 26.49 -10.99
CA ASN A 322 9.98 27.48 -10.36
C ASN A 322 9.60 27.71 -8.88
N SER A 323 9.54 26.62 -8.10
CA SER A 323 9.07 26.62 -6.72
C SER A 323 9.88 25.70 -5.82
N ASP A 324 10.18 26.12 -4.60
CA ASP A 324 10.85 25.34 -3.55
C ASP A 324 9.86 24.74 -2.53
N THR A 325 8.57 24.74 -2.88
CA THR A 325 7.47 24.32 -2.01
C THR A 325 6.76 23.10 -2.61
N PRO A 326 6.96 21.88 -2.06
CA PRO A 326 6.40 20.65 -2.61
C PRO A 326 4.89 20.69 -2.86
N SER A 327 4.10 21.29 -1.97
CA SER A 327 2.64 21.40 -2.14
C SER A 327 2.22 22.12 -3.42
N ASP A 328 3.09 22.92 -4.04
CA ASP A 328 2.79 23.58 -5.31
C ASP A 328 2.52 22.58 -6.43
N MET A 329 3.13 21.39 -6.42
CA MET A 329 2.82 20.39 -7.45
C MET A 329 1.39 19.85 -7.34
N PHE A 330 0.81 19.87 -6.13
CA PHE A 330 -0.59 19.46 -5.91
C PHE A 330 -1.56 20.62 -6.14
N LEU A 331 -1.15 21.85 -5.81
CA LEU A 331 -2.04 23.01 -5.81
C LEU A 331 -2.02 23.81 -7.14
N LYS A 332 -0.93 23.78 -7.91
CA LYS A 332 -0.86 24.42 -9.22
C LYS A 332 -1.43 23.49 -10.29
N GLU A 333 -2.22 24.07 -11.20
CA GLU A 333 -2.88 23.33 -12.29
C GLU A 333 -1.87 22.57 -13.15
N GLU A 334 -0.72 23.17 -13.46
CA GLU A 334 0.33 22.55 -14.26
C GLU A 334 0.92 21.31 -13.58
N GLY A 335 1.26 21.39 -12.29
CA GLY A 335 1.76 20.25 -11.52
C GLY A 335 0.75 19.11 -11.46
N MET A 336 -0.49 19.43 -11.09
CA MET A 336 -1.58 18.45 -11.01
C MET A 336 -1.91 17.81 -12.37
N ARG A 337 -1.77 18.57 -13.47
CA ARG A 337 -1.97 18.07 -14.83
C ARG A 337 -0.97 16.98 -15.18
N TYR A 338 0.32 17.13 -14.82
CA TYR A 338 1.33 16.10 -15.04
C TYR A 338 1.18 14.90 -14.10
N LEU A 339 0.85 15.14 -12.83
CA LEU A 339 0.55 14.05 -11.89
C LEU A 339 -0.59 13.15 -12.40
N LYS A 340 -1.64 13.73 -12.99
CA LYS A 340 -2.71 12.96 -13.66
C LYS A 340 -2.17 12.12 -14.84
N GLN A 341 -1.23 12.62 -15.63
CA GLN A 341 -0.64 11.83 -16.73
C GLN A 341 0.27 10.72 -16.23
N ARG A 342 1.04 10.97 -15.17
CA ARG A 342 1.82 9.94 -14.48
C ARG A 342 0.90 8.82 -13.99
N THR A 343 -0.18 9.16 -13.27
CA THR A 343 -1.19 8.20 -12.82
C THR A 343 -1.82 7.45 -14.01
N ARG A 344 -2.18 8.14 -15.09
CA ARG A 344 -2.70 7.52 -16.32
C ARG A 344 -1.74 6.47 -16.87
N TYR A 345 -0.44 6.78 -16.93
CA TYR A 345 0.58 5.88 -17.45
C TYR A 345 0.75 4.63 -16.55
N ILE A 346 0.81 4.82 -15.23
CA ILE A 346 0.88 3.72 -14.24
C ILE A 346 -0.35 2.79 -14.40
N VAL A 347 -1.56 3.37 -14.44
CA VAL A 347 -2.81 2.60 -14.62
C VAL A 347 -2.84 1.90 -15.98
N ALA A 348 -2.39 2.54 -17.05
CA ALA A 348 -2.31 1.93 -18.38
C ALA A 348 -1.36 0.71 -18.41
N ARG A 349 -0.22 0.80 -17.71
CA ARG A 349 0.80 -0.25 -17.72
C ARG A 349 0.50 -1.40 -16.77
N TRP A 350 -0.02 -1.13 -15.57
CA TRP A 350 -0.16 -2.14 -14.51
C TRP A 350 -1.59 -2.34 -14.00
N GLY A 351 -2.54 -1.46 -14.34
CA GLY A 351 -3.93 -1.57 -13.91
C GLY A 351 -4.70 -2.77 -14.50
N TYR A 352 -4.15 -3.46 -15.50
CA TYR A 352 -4.76 -4.73 -15.92
C TYR A 352 -4.59 -5.83 -14.86
N SER A 353 -3.58 -5.74 -13.99
CA SER A 353 -3.15 -6.87 -13.18
C SER A 353 -4.10 -7.16 -12.03
N THR A 354 -4.59 -8.39 -11.96
CA THR A 354 -5.41 -8.88 -10.84
C THR A 354 -4.57 -9.16 -9.59
N SER A 355 -3.23 -9.05 -9.68
CA SER A 355 -2.31 -9.13 -8.54
C SER A 355 -2.14 -7.81 -7.80
N LEU A 356 -2.68 -6.69 -8.28
CA LEU A 356 -2.83 -5.51 -7.44
C LEU A 356 -4.15 -5.66 -6.66
N SER A 357 -4.10 -5.59 -5.32
CA SER A 357 -5.29 -5.64 -4.48
C SER A 357 -5.97 -4.27 -4.38
N ALA A 358 -5.17 -3.22 -4.30
CA ALA A 358 -5.61 -1.84 -4.20
C ALA A 358 -4.52 -0.89 -4.69
N ILE A 359 -4.93 0.31 -5.09
CA ILE A 359 -4.07 1.44 -5.39
C ILE A 359 -4.17 2.42 -4.22
N GLU A 360 -3.08 2.62 -3.50
CA GLU A 360 -2.98 3.60 -2.42
C GLU A 360 -2.36 4.90 -2.95
N LEU A 361 -3.00 6.04 -2.72
CA LEU A 361 -2.65 7.26 -3.45
C LEU A 361 -1.36 7.93 -2.96
N LEU A 362 -1.11 7.98 -1.66
CA LEU A 362 0.09 8.56 -1.03
C LEU A 362 0.52 7.71 0.16
N CYS A 363 1.83 7.58 0.37
CA CYS A 363 2.42 7.05 1.60
C CYS A 363 2.55 8.19 2.61
N GLU A 364 2.13 8.00 3.87
CA GLU A 364 2.35 8.97 4.96
C GLU A 364 2.21 10.47 4.54
N PRO A 365 1.04 10.87 4.02
CA PRO A 365 0.86 12.16 3.32
C PRO A 365 1.12 13.40 4.20
N TRP A 366 1.22 13.21 5.51
CA TRP A 366 1.52 14.27 6.46
C TRP A 366 2.96 14.78 6.40
N HIS A 367 3.86 14.12 5.67
CA HIS A 367 5.20 14.62 5.37
C HIS A 367 5.24 15.70 4.27
N ILE A 368 4.08 16.11 3.74
CA ILE A 368 4.00 17.22 2.78
C ILE A 368 4.69 18.49 3.31
N ASN A 369 5.59 19.04 2.51
CA ASN A 369 6.43 20.21 2.83
C ASN A 369 7.36 20.02 4.04
N GLU A 370 7.51 18.81 4.59
CA GLU A 370 8.36 18.56 5.75
C GLU A 370 9.82 18.88 5.43
N ASN A 371 10.49 19.50 6.40
CA ASN A 371 11.93 19.69 6.42
C ASN A 371 12.48 19.10 7.71
N SER A 372 12.75 17.80 7.66
CA SER A 372 13.23 16.99 8.79
C SER A 372 14.46 17.61 9.45
N SER A 373 15.37 18.19 8.65
CA SER A 373 16.60 18.84 9.14
C SER A 373 16.37 20.08 10.00
N LYS A 374 15.24 20.74 9.83
CA LYS A 374 14.83 21.92 10.62
C LYS A 374 13.77 21.59 11.66
N GLY A 375 13.34 20.32 11.74
CA GLY A 375 12.22 19.90 12.58
C GLY A 375 10.90 20.56 12.18
N GLU A 376 10.72 20.90 10.90
CA GLU A 376 9.52 21.53 10.38
C GLU A 376 8.56 20.44 9.86
N SER A 377 7.42 20.24 10.52
CA SER A 377 6.34 19.34 10.06
C SER A 377 5.05 20.15 9.83
N PRO A 378 4.93 20.89 8.70
CA PRO A 378 3.84 21.86 8.52
C PRO A 378 2.46 21.25 8.66
N TYR A 379 2.22 20.03 8.16
CA TYR A 379 0.93 19.35 8.24
C TYR A 379 0.36 19.30 9.68
N ASP A 380 1.22 19.20 10.69
CA ASP A 380 0.85 19.15 12.12
C ASP A 380 0.72 20.51 12.78
N ALA A 381 1.08 21.58 12.10
CA ALA A 381 1.00 22.91 12.65
C ALA A 381 -0.40 23.51 12.44
N ILE A 382 -0.93 24.15 13.48
CA ILE A 382 -2.05 25.10 13.37
C ILE A 382 -1.46 26.43 12.90
N SER A 383 -1.17 26.52 11.61
CA SER A 383 -0.57 27.68 10.95
C SER A 383 -1.05 27.75 9.50
N GLU A 384 -0.80 28.89 8.84
CA GLU A 384 -1.05 29.04 7.40
C GLU A 384 -0.29 28.00 6.57
N SER A 385 0.97 27.71 6.93
CA SER A 385 1.75 26.65 6.27
C SER A 385 1.14 25.26 6.46
N GLY A 386 0.54 24.99 7.62
CA GLY A 386 -0.19 23.76 7.86
C GLY A 386 -1.52 23.66 7.13
N ASP A 387 -2.24 24.77 7.00
CA ASP A 387 -3.46 24.82 6.18
C ASP A 387 -3.16 24.54 4.71
N VAL A 388 -2.07 25.09 4.17
CA VAL A 388 -1.58 24.81 2.82
C VAL A 388 -1.21 23.33 2.65
N ALA A 389 -0.46 22.76 3.59
CA ALA A 389 -0.09 21.34 3.60
C ALA A 389 -1.31 20.41 3.58
N ARG A 390 -2.27 20.62 4.50
CA ARG A 390 -3.51 19.82 4.57
C ARG A 390 -4.37 19.97 3.32
N LYS A 391 -4.48 21.20 2.79
CA LYS A 391 -5.20 21.46 1.53
C LYS A 391 -4.55 20.73 0.36
N ALA A 392 -3.23 20.73 0.27
CA ALA A 392 -2.50 20.08 -0.82
C ALA A 392 -2.74 18.56 -0.84
N VAL A 393 -2.69 17.91 0.32
CA VAL A 393 -2.99 16.48 0.47
C VAL A 393 -4.42 16.17 0.07
N TYR A 394 -5.38 16.96 0.54
CA TYR A 394 -6.80 16.80 0.17
C TYR A 394 -7.02 16.96 -1.34
N GLU A 395 -6.46 18.02 -1.93
CA GLU A 395 -6.60 18.31 -3.36
C GLU A 395 -5.96 17.22 -4.21
N TYR A 396 -4.82 16.66 -3.80
CA TYR A 396 -4.21 15.53 -4.49
C TYR A 396 -5.13 14.30 -4.48
N HIS A 397 -5.56 13.84 -3.31
CA HIS A 397 -6.42 12.66 -3.22
C HIS A 397 -7.73 12.85 -3.99
N LYS A 398 -8.35 14.03 -3.86
CA LYS A 398 -9.60 14.36 -4.56
C LYS A 398 -9.41 14.33 -6.08
N GLN A 399 -8.39 15.03 -6.58
CA GLN A 399 -8.23 15.19 -8.01
C GLN A 399 -7.69 13.93 -8.68
N ILE A 400 -6.84 13.14 -8.01
CA ILE A 400 -6.33 11.88 -8.54
C ILE A 400 -7.39 10.78 -8.43
N GLY A 401 -8.13 10.68 -7.31
CA GLY A 401 -9.25 9.76 -7.15
C GLY A 401 -10.32 9.94 -8.24
N SER A 402 -10.84 11.16 -8.36
CA SER A 402 -11.82 11.50 -9.42
C SER A 402 -11.23 11.37 -10.82
N TYR A 403 -9.94 11.68 -11.02
CA TYR A 403 -9.32 11.45 -12.33
C TYR A 403 -9.35 9.96 -12.72
N ILE A 404 -9.00 9.07 -11.79
CA ILE A 404 -9.04 7.61 -11.99
C ILE A 404 -10.49 7.15 -12.25
N LYS A 405 -11.42 7.43 -11.33
CA LYS A 405 -12.79 6.90 -11.36
C LYS A 405 -13.68 7.55 -12.43
N ASP A 406 -13.57 8.87 -12.62
CA ASP A 406 -14.47 9.63 -13.50
C ASP A 406 -13.86 9.96 -14.86
N THR A 407 -12.61 10.46 -14.88
CA THR A 407 -12.02 11.00 -16.13
C THR A 407 -11.52 9.88 -17.04
N ILE A 408 -10.78 8.92 -16.50
CA ILE A 408 -10.32 7.76 -17.26
C ILE A 408 -11.21 6.52 -17.05
N GLN A 409 -12.28 6.66 -16.25
CA GLN A 409 -13.34 5.65 -16.05
C GLN A 409 -12.82 4.29 -15.57
N TYR A 410 -11.77 4.32 -14.76
CA TYR A 410 -11.08 3.14 -14.29
C TYR A 410 -11.63 2.69 -12.93
N ASN A 411 -12.17 1.47 -12.86
CA ASN A 411 -12.86 0.94 -11.68
C ASN A 411 -12.43 -0.49 -11.29
N ASN A 412 -11.34 -1.01 -11.87
CA ASN A 412 -10.92 -2.40 -11.62
C ASN A 412 -10.29 -2.61 -10.23
N HIS A 413 -9.69 -1.57 -9.64
CA HIS A 413 -9.07 -1.64 -8.32
C HIS A 413 -9.74 -0.70 -7.32
N LEU A 414 -9.67 -1.11 -6.06
CA LEU A 414 -10.00 -0.29 -4.91
C LEU A 414 -8.97 0.84 -4.75
N LEU A 415 -9.40 2.02 -4.36
CA LEU A 415 -8.54 3.16 -4.00
C LEU A 415 -8.46 3.31 -2.48
N ALA A 416 -7.24 3.44 -1.97
CA ALA A 416 -6.98 3.64 -0.55
C ALA A 416 -6.38 5.04 -0.29
N GLY A 417 -6.83 5.66 0.79
CA GLY A 417 -6.23 6.89 1.32
C GLY A 417 -5.57 6.63 2.66
N VAL A 418 -4.26 6.88 2.75
CA VAL A 418 -3.58 6.97 4.04
C VAL A 418 -3.98 8.28 4.68
N GLY A 419 -4.26 8.28 5.98
CA GLY A 419 -4.48 9.53 6.71
C GLY A 419 -3.78 9.51 8.05
N ARG A 420 -3.53 10.71 8.57
CA ARG A 420 -2.76 10.85 9.81
C ARG A 420 -3.58 10.42 11.01
N PHE A 421 -3.07 9.42 11.74
CA PHE A 421 -3.64 9.05 13.02
C PHE A 421 -3.35 10.14 14.05
N PRO A 422 -4.33 10.64 14.82
CA PRO A 422 -4.10 11.69 15.77
C PRO A 422 -3.32 11.12 16.97
N VAL A 423 -2.15 11.70 17.23
CA VAL A 423 -1.27 11.26 18.32
C VAL A 423 -1.53 12.13 19.55
N GLY A 424 -2.33 11.63 20.48
CA GLY A 424 -2.47 12.22 21.82
C GLY A 424 -1.56 11.52 22.82
N LYS A 425 -1.02 12.23 23.82
CA LYS A 425 -0.15 11.67 24.88
C LYS A 425 -0.81 10.53 25.70
N THR A 426 -2.14 10.35 25.59
CA THR A 426 -2.93 9.41 26.40
C THR A 426 -4.02 8.66 25.61
N ALA A 427 -4.04 8.71 24.26
CA ALA A 427 -5.17 8.14 23.52
C ALA A 427 -4.82 7.47 22.19
N ILE A 428 -5.49 6.33 21.91
CA ILE A 428 -5.60 5.71 20.57
C ILE A 428 -6.57 6.57 19.70
N TYR A 429 -6.79 7.85 20.04
CA TYR A 429 -7.80 8.72 19.45
C TYR A 429 -7.56 10.22 19.67
N SER A 430 -7.66 11.03 18.61
CA SER A 430 -8.01 12.46 18.72
C SER A 430 -8.81 13.06 17.55
N HIS A 431 -9.51 12.29 16.72
CA HIS A 431 -10.37 12.88 15.66
C HIS A 431 -11.60 13.64 16.20
N LEU A 432 -11.95 13.44 17.47
CA LEU A 432 -12.97 14.21 18.17
C LEU A 432 -12.28 15.08 19.22
N THR A 433 -11.73 16.22 18.79
CA THR A 433 -11.61 17.37 19.67
C THR A 433 -12.79 18.29 19.35
N GLU A 434 -13.76 18.37 20.26
CA GLU A 434 -14.82 19.40 20.19
C GLU A 434 -14.22 20.83 20.19
N GLU A 435 -12.95 20.95 20.59
CA GLU A 435 -12.25 22.22 20.76
C GLU A 435 -11.61 22.78 19.48
N THR A 436 -11.41 21.98 18.41
CA THR A 436 -10.83 22.47 17.15
C THR A 436 -11.21 21.62 15.93
N PRO A 437 -12.37 21.87 15.29
CA PRO A 437 -12.86 21.16 14.11
C PRO A 437 -11.96 21.21 12.84
N GLY A 438 -10.82 21.91 12.88
CA GLY A 438 -9.96 22.18 11.72
C GLY A 438 -8.80 21.20 11.50
N PHE A 439 -8.65 20.16 12.32
CA PHE A 439 -7.51 19.23 12.29
C PHE A 439 -7.85 17.82 11.81
N VAL A 440 -8.95 17.67 11.08
CA VAL A 440 -9.36 16.39 10.49
C VAL A 440 -8.79 16.28 9.09
N ASP A 441 -8.13 15.15 8.78
CA ASP A 441 -7.76 14.83 7.41
C ASP A 441 -9.03 14.62 6.58
N SER A 442 -9.44 15.68 5.87
CA SER A 442 -10.65 15.69 5.04
C SER A 442 -10.61 14.68 3.89
N THR A 443 -9.43 14.13 3.57
CA THR A 443 -9.22 13.09 2.56
C THR A 443 -10.15 11.90 2.77
N TRP A 444 -10.36 11.48 4.02
CA TRP A 444 -11.17 10.29 4.30
C TRP A 444 -12.66 10.44 3.99
N TYR A 445 -13.16 11.67 3.81
CA TYR A 445 -14.54 11.92 3.34
C TYR A 445 -14.72 11.78 1.82
N LEU A 446 -13.65 11.61 1.04
CA LEU A 446 -13.74 11.58 -0.43
C LEU A 446 -14.39 10.30 -0.93
N ASP A 447 -15.53 10.38 -1.62
CA ASP A 447 -16.29 9.22 -2.11
C ASP A 447 -15.48 8.29 -3.04
N ASP A 448 -14.46 8.82 -3.72
CA ASP A 448 -13.59 8.04 -4.61
C ASP A 448 -12.68 7.02 -3.89
N LEU A 449 -12.51 7.15 -2.56
CA LEU A 449 -11.71 6.24 -1.77
C LEU A 449 -12.58 5.11 -1.21
N ASP A 450 -12.18 3.87 -1.50
CA ASP A 450 -12.90 2.66 -1.12
C ASP A 450 -12.61 2.24 0.34
N PHE A 451 -11.39 2.47 0.85
CA PHE A 451 -11.06 2.19 2.25
C PHE A 451 -9.97 3.10 2.83
N LEU A 452 -9.88 3.12 4.16
CA LEU A 452 -8.88 3.88 4.91
C LEU A 452 -7.66 3.01 5.20
N SER A 453 -6.47 3.56 4.96
CA SER A 453 -5.20 2.96 5.36
C SER A 453 -4.61 3.76 6.52
N ILE A 454 -4.15 3.09 7.58
CA ILE A 454 -3.55 3.75 8.75
C ILE A 454 -2.17 3.16 9.06
N SER A 455 -1.26 4.03 9.49
CA SER A 455 0.03 3.65 10.10
C SER A 455 -0.09 3.64 11.62
N TYR A 456 0.29 2.54 12.27
CA TYR A 456 0.19 2.39 13.73
C TYR A 456 1.43 1.76 14.37
N TYR A 457 2.27 2.60 14.95
CA TYR A 457 3.50 2.21 15.65
C TYR A 457 3.32 2.40 17.15
N SER A 458 3.38 1.31 17.93
CA SER A 458 3.34 1.43 19.39
C SER A 458 4.04 0.29 20.12
N ARG A 459 4.95 0.67 21.03
CA ARG A 459 5.59 -0.24 22.01
C ARG A 459 4.78 -0.46 23.28
N SER A 460 3.65 0.24 23.43
CA SER A 460 2.86 0.14 24.66
C SER A 460 2.20 -1.25 24.76
N PRO A 461 2.33 -1.96 25.89
CA PRO A 461 1.56 -3.19 26.12
C PRO A 461 0.03 -2.97 26.10
N GLU A 462 -0.42 -1.72 26.30
CA GLU A 462 -1.83 -1.34 26.32
C GLU A 462 -2.39 -0.96 24.94
N LYS A 463 -1.57 -1.01 23.89
CA LYS A 463 -1.88 -0.39 22.58
C LYS A 463 -3.19 -0.79 21.91
N LEU A 464 -3.74 -1.96 22.20
CA LEU A 464 -5.04 -2.36 21.65
C LEU A 464 -6.22 -2.05 22.56
N ILE A 465 -6.02 -1.96 23.89
CA ILE A 465 -7.06 -1.61 24.86
C ILE A 465 -6.43 -0.77 25.99
N HIS A 466 -6.49 0.55 25.87
CA HIS A 466 -6.05 1.45 26.92
C HIS A 466 -7.11 1.57 28.02
N SER A 467 -8.37 1.84 27.66
CA SER A 467 -9.50 1.89 28.61
C SER A 467 -10.71 1.10 28.10
N LYS A 468 -11.42 0.45 29.04
CA LYS A 468 -12.66 -0.29 28.80
C LYS A 468 -13.48 -0.30 30.09
N SER A 469 -14.67 0.30 30.07
CA SER A 469 -15.56 0.40 31.24
C SER A 469 -16.97 -0.17 31.02
N SER A 470 -17.43 -0.30 29.76
CA SER A 470 -18.70 -0.92 29.39
C SER A 470 -18.60 -2.46 29.29
N SER A 471 -19.72 -3.15 29.05
CA SER A 471 -19.78 -4.61 28.85
C SER A 471 -18.88 -5.07 27.69
N ASN A 472 -18.41 -6.33 27.72
CA ASN A 472 -17.34 -6.78 26.82
C ASN A 472 -17.68 -6.57 25.33
N ASN A 473 -18.94 -6.75 24.94
CA ASN A 473 -19.42 -6.66 23.55
C ASN A 473 -19.92 -5.26 23.14
N GLU A 474 -19.96 -4.30 24.06
CA GLU A 474 -20.47 -2.95 23.80
C GLU A 474 -19.35 -1.92 23.69
N PHE A 475 -19.44 -1.07 22.68
CA PHE A 475 -18.61 0.12 22.52
C PHE A 475 -19.07 1.24 23.47
N GLY A 476 -18.39 1.41 24.59
CA GLY A 476 -18.67 2.49 25.55
C GLY A 476 -18.30 3.88 25.01
N SER A 477 -18.87 4.95 25.58
CA SER A 477 -18.52 6.33 25.21
C SER A 477 -17.05 6.64 25.53
N GLU A 478 -16.61 6.26 26.74
CA GLU A 478 -15.25 6.48 27.27
C GLU A 478 -14.25 5.40 26.87
N GLU A 479 -14.63 4.50 25.97
CA GLU A 479 -13.76 3.42 25.55
C GLU A 479 -12.63 3.95 24.66
N ASN A 480 -11.40 3.54 25.00
CA ASN A 480 -10.18 3.80 24.27
C ASN A 480 -9.52 2.46 23.94
N SER A 481 -10.01 1.83 22.88
CA SER A 481 -9.48 0.59 22.31
C SER A 481 -9.33 0.75 20.81
N MET A 482 -8.42 0.01 20.20
CA MET A 482 -8.25 0.02 18.75
C MET A 482 -9.50 -0.47 18.03
N ALA A 483 -10.24 -1.41 18.62
CA ALA A 483 -11.52 -1.85 18.10
C ALA A 483 -12.57 -0.73 18.06
N LYS A 484 -12.65 0.08 19.13
CA LYS A 484 -13.49 1.27 19.14
C LYS A 484 -12.98 2.25 18.09
N THR A 485 -11.66 2.33 17.89
CA THR A 485 -11.08 3.20 16.87
C THR A 485 -11.49 2.88 15.46
N ILE A 486 -11.38 1.64 15.08
CA ILE A 486 -11.84 1.21 13.78
C ILE A 486 -13.36 1.38 13.66
N GLU A 487 -14.15 1.11 14.71
CA GLU A 487 -15.61 1.33 14.66
C GLU A 487 -15.99 2.81 14.45
N ARG A 488 -15.42 3.77 15.19
CA ARG A 488 -15.81 5.17 14.94
C ARG A 488 -15.26 5.66 13.61
N LEU A 489 -14.07 5.22 13.15
CA LEU A 489 -13.58 5.56 11.81
C LEU A 489 -14.54 5.06 10.73
N LYS A 490 -14.92 3.77 10.79
CA LYS A 490 -15.92 3.18 9.89
C LYS A 490 -17.22 3.96 9.91
N LYS A 491 -17.75 4.27 11.10
CA LYS A 491 -19.00 5.02 11.24
C LYS A 491 -18.91 6.47 10.73
N THR A 492 -17.76 7.12 10.90
CA THR A 492 -17.57 8.52 10.53
C THR A 492 -17.41 8.69 9.02
N TYR A 493 -16.65 7.80 8.39
CA TYR A 493 -16.27 7.91 6.98
C TYR A 493 -17.00 6.93 6.07
N ASN A 494 -17.81 6.02 6.63
CA ASN A 494 -18.52 4.96 5.92
C ASN A 494 -17.59 4.06 5.09
N LYS A 495 -16.41 3.75 5.63
CA LYS A 495 -15.34 3.01 4.93
C LYS A 495 -14.61 2.05 5.86
N PRO A 496 -14.23 0.86 5.38
CA PRO A 496 -13.41 -0.05 6.16
C PRO A 496 -12.00 0.50 6.41
N VAL A 497 -11.30 -0.09 7.38
CA VAL A 497 -9.98 0.36 7.84
C VAL A 497 -8.99 -0.79 7.79
N LEU A 498 -7.83 -0.53 7.19
CA LEU A 498 -6.70 -1.43 7.06
C LEU A 498 -5.46 -0.83 7.74
N PHE A 499 -4.65 -1.64 8.40
CA PHE A 499 -3.33 -1.20 8.88
C PHE A 499 -2.32 -1.28 7.73
N GLY A 500 -2.11 -0.17 7.03
CA GLY A 500 -1.16 -0.09 5.91
C GLY A 500 0.27 -0.24 6.39
N GLU A 501 0.53 0.25 7.61
CA GLU A 501 1.74 0.04 8.37
C GLU A 501 1.41 -0.25 9.82
N SER A 502 2.11 -1.20 10.39
CA SER A 502 2.03 -1.44 11.82
C SER A 502 3.32 -2.06 12.32
N ASP A 503 3.64 -1.78 13.57
CA ASP A 503 4.80 -2.37 14.22
C ASP A 503 4.63 -2.37 15.75
N HIS A 504 5.49 -3.13 16.42
CA HIS A 504 5.65 -3.15 17.86
C HIS A 504 6.33 -1.91 18.44
N GLY A 505 6.28 -0.78 17.72
CA GLY A 505 6.96 0.47 18.02
C GLY A 505 8.21 0.62 17.16
N ASP A 506 8.34 1.78 16.54
CA ASP A 506 9.44 2.08 15.62
C ASP A 506 10.81 1.83 16.27
N GLY A 507 11.62 0.98 15.62
CA GLY A 507 12.95 0.56 16.09
C GLY A 507 12.98 -0.29 17.36
N THR A 508 11.84 -0.78 17.86
CA THR A 508 11.77 -1.59 19.10
C THR A 508 11.50 -3.07 18.88
N HIS A 509 11.13 -3.46 17.66
CA HIS A 509 10.91 -4.84 17.24
C HIS A 509 12.17 -5.70 17.45
N GLU A 510 13.36 -5.17 17.14
CA GLU A 510 14.66 -5.83 17.33
C GLU A 510 14.95 -6.15 18.80
N CYS A 511 14.58 -5.25 19.73
CA CYS A 511 14.80 -5.49 21.15
C CYS A 511 13.84 -6.52 21.77
N SER A 512 12.95 -7.13 20.99
CA SER A 512 12.21 -8.33 21.42
C SER A 512 12.58 -9.57 20.62
N ASP A 513 13.65 -9.53 19.82
CA ASP A 513 13.96 -10.53 18.81
C ASP A 513 12.72 -10.82 17.94
N TYR A 514 12.09 -9.74 17.48
CA TYR A 514 10.92 -9.72 16.61
C TYR A 514 9.65 -10.40 17.17
N GLN A 515 9.62 -10.76 18.45
CA GLN A 515 8.42 -11.30 19.09
C GLN A 515 7.24 -10.31 19.08
N GLY A 516 7.53 -9.02 19.01
CA GLY A 516 6.54 -7.97 18.82
C GLY A 516 5.68 -8.16 17.56
N HIS A 517 6.31 -8.42 16.41
CA HIS A 517 5.59 -8.66 15.14
C HIS A 517 4.62 -9.81 15.29
N LYS A 518 5.12 -10.94 15.81
CA LYS A 518 4.35 -12.15 16.05
C LYS A 518 3.12 -11.89 16.92
N ILE A 519 3.28 -11.12 17.99
CA ILE A 519 2.15 -10.76 18.86
C ILE A 519 1.13 -9.90 18.12
N ASP A 520 1.59 -8.93 17.35
CA ASP A 520 0.74 -7.93 16.73
C ASP A 520 -0.07 -8.50 15.57
N VAL A 521 0.56 -9.28 14.69
CA VAL A 521 -0.16 -10.00 13.62
C VAL A 521 -1.21 -10.94 14.18
N MET A 522 -0.98 -11.47 15.39
CA MET A 522 -1.94 -12.34 16.07
C MET A 522 -3.12 -11.62 16.71
N ARG A 523 -3.12 -10.29 16.75
CA ARG A 523 -4.12 -9.49 17.47
C ARG A 523 -4.88 -8.52 16.58
N TYR A 524 -4.27 -7.97 15.52
CA TYR A 524 -4.89 -6.90 14.73
C TYR A 524 -6.25 -7.26 14.11
N PRO A 525 -6.49 -8.45 13.52
CA PRO A 525 -7.83 -8.79 12.99
C PRO A 525 -8.95 -8.80 14.03
N PHE A 526 -8.64 -8.96 15.32
CA PHE A 526 -9.61 -8.86 16.43
C PHE A 526 -10.00 -7.41 16.78
N THR A 527 -9.48 -6.43 16.06
CA THR A 527 -9.90 -5.02 16.17
C THR A 527 -11.01 -4.66 15.18
N GLY A 528 -11.31 -5.53 14.22
CA GLY A 528 -12.29 -5.27 13.16
C GLY A 528 -11.71 -4.57 11.92
N ALA A 529 -10.38 -4.41 11.85
CA ALA A 529 -9.68 -4.04 10.63
C ALA A 529 -9.83 -5.13 9.55
N ILE A 530 -9.76 -4.72 8.30
CA ILE A 530 -9.94 -5.61 7.14
C ILE A 530 -8.63 -6.26 6.66
N GLY A 531 -7.49 -5.82 7.18
CA GLY A 531 -6.16 -6.36 6.87
C GLY A 531 -5.06 -5.61 7.63
N HIS A 532 -3.82 -6.09 7.51
CA HIS A 532 -2.64 -5.45 8.08
C HIS A 532 -1.34 -5.83 7.38
N PHE A 533 -0.38 -4.90 7.36
CA PHE A 533 0.99 -5.10 6.92
C PHE A 533 1.99 -4.65 8.00
N ILE A 534 2.99 -5.49 8.29
CA ILE A 534 4.09 -5.16 9.21
C ILE A 534 5.15 -4.32 8.49
N TRP A 535 5.64 -3.22 9.08
CA TRP A 535 6.69 -2.38 8.48
C TRP A 535 8.04 -3.09 8.50
N ALA A 536 8.58 -3.48 9.64
CA ALA A 536 9.98 -3.90 9.76
C ALA A 536 10.25 -5.40 9.55
N ALA A 537 9.78 -5.97 8.44
CA ALA A 537 9.94 -7.40 8.11
C ALA A 537 10.65 -7.64 6.77
N PHE A 538 11.57 -6.75 6.38
CA PHE A 538 12.20 -6.78 5.05
C PHE A 538 13.69 -6.46 5.01
N LEU A 539 14.28 -5.92 6.09
CA LEU A 539 15.72 -5.63 6.14
C LEU A 539 16.52 -6.88 6.53
N HIS A 540 17.57 -7.21 5.77
CA HIS A 540 18.27 -8.49 5.92
C HIS A 540 19.77 -8.44 5.57
N SER A 541 20.51 -7.45 6.10
CA SER A 541 21.98 -7.52 6.28
C SER A 541 22.54 -6.36 7.14
N GLU A 542 23.80 -6.48 7.59
CA GLU A 542 24.59 -5.38 8.19
C GLU A 542 24.88 -4.26 7.20
N GLU A 543 25.10 -4.62 5.93
CA GLU A 543 25.32 -3.65 4.86
C GLU A 543 24.05 -2.81 4.63
N GLU A 544 22.86 -3.40 4.57
CA GLU A 544 21.60 -2.67 4.35
C GLU A 544 21.23 -1.70 5.49
N ARG A 545 21.70 -1.95 6.72
CA ARG A 545 21.38 -1.09 7.88
C ARG A 545 22.50 -0.15 8.30
N ASN A 546 23.73 -0.31 7.78
CA ASN A 546 24.92 0.39 8.29
C ASN A 546 25.09 0.27 9.82
N VAL A 547 24.66 -0.85 10.41
CA VAL A 547 24.75 -1.14 11.84
C VAL A 547 25.34 -2.55 12.02
N GLU A 548 26.47 -2.63 12.73
CA GLU A 548 27.08 -3.89 13.17
C GLU A 548 26.09 -4.65 14.08
N GLY A 549 25.83 -5.94 13.80
CA GLY A 549 24.86 -6.75 14.56
C GLY A 549 23.41 -6.69 14.06
N ALA A 550 23.13 -6.04 12.93
CA ALA A 550 21.85 -6.04 12.25
C ALA A 550 21.26 -7.46 12.02
N LYS A 551 20.17 -7.79 12.70
CA LYS A 551 19.50 -9.11 12.62
C LYS A 551 18.55 -9.25 11.43
N ASP A 552 18.63 -10.33 10.68
CA ASP A 552 17.69 -10.62 9.58
C ASP A 552 16.21 -10.54 10.04
N GLU A 553 15.45 -9.55 9.55
CA GLU A 553 14.05 -9.33 9.95
C GLU A 553 13.09 -10.39 9.39
N ARG A 554 13.53 -11.11 8.35
CA ARG A 554 12.76 -12.18 7.69
C ARG A 554 12.50 -13.37 8.61
N VAL A 555 13.17 -13.45 9.76
CA VAL A 555 12.84 -14.40 10.83
C VAL A 555 11.39 -14.28 11.29
N SER A 556 10.73 -13.15 11.02
CA SER A 556 9.30 -12.92 11.30
C SER A 556 8.36 -13.55 10.26
N TRP A 557 8.83 -13.87 9.05
CA TRP A 557 7.97 -14.32 7.94
C TRP A 557 7.14 -15.57 8.27
N PRO A 558 7.71 -16.64 8.88
CA PRO A 558 6.92 -17.82 9.20
C PRO A 558 5.70 -17.48 10.06
N ASP A 559 5.86 -16.61 11.06
CA ASP A 559 4.79 -16.21 11.98
C ASP A 559 3.69 -15.39 11.28
N ILE A 560 4.09 -14.52 10.34
CA ILE A 560 3.16 -13.69 9.56
C ILE A 560 2.37 -14.57 8.57
N ILE A 561 3.05 -15.52 7.91
CA ILE A 561 2.44 -16.48 6.98
C ILE A 561 1.46 -17.40 7.73
N ASP A 562 1.85 -17.86 8.90
CA ASP A 562 1.03 -18.67 9.80
C ASP A 562 -0.23 -17.92 10.26
N ALA A 563 -0.09 -16.64 10.62
CA ALA A 563 -1.23 -15.79 10.95
C ALA A 563 -2.15 -15.59 9.74
N LYS A 564 -1.60 -15.32 8.56
CA LYS A 564 -2.33 -15.21 7.29
C LYS A 564 -3.14 -16.47 7.01
N ASN A 565 -2.54 -17.65 7.16
CA ASN A 565 -3.20 -18.94 6.93
C ASN A 565 -4.35 -19.18 7.91
N TYR A 566 -4.17 -18.80 9.18
CA TYR A 566 -5.24 -18.89 10.18
C TYR A 566 -6.43 -17.98 9.84
N TYR A 567 -6.18 -16.71 9.52
CA TYR A 567 -7.25 -15.74 9.26
C TYR A 567 -7.98 -15.99 7.94
N ASN A 568 -7.32 -16.60 6.95
CA ASN A 568 -7.94 -17.00 5.69
C ASN A 568 -8.40 -18.47 5.69
N SER A 569 -8.40 -19.15 6.85
CA SER A 569 -8.98 -20.49 6.95
C SER A 569 -10.50 -20.45 6.86
N ASN A 570 -11.11 -21.46 6.23
CA ASN A 570 -12.58 -21.60 6.12
C ASN A 570 -13.30 -21.40 7.47
N TRP A 571 -12.69 -21.90 8.56
CA TRP A 571 -13.24 -21.79 9.90
C TRP A 571 -13.25 -20.33 10.41
N PHE A 572 -12.16 -19.58 10.23
CA PHE A 572 -12.12 -18.19 10.68
C PHE A 572 -13.00 -17.30 9.80
N LEU A 573 -12.99 -17.53 8.48
CA LEU A 573 -13.85 -16.82 7.55
C LEU A 573 -15.35 -17.06 7.82
N GLU A 574 -15.76 -18.25 8.27
CA GLU A 574 -17.14 -18.49 8.71
C GLU A 574 -17.54 -17.57 9.87
N ILE A 575 -16.62 -17.30 10.82
CA ILE A 575 -16.86 -16.39 11.94
C ILE A 575 -16.96 -14.95 11.44
N ILE A 576 -16.00 -14.52 10.62
CA ILE A 576 -15.95 -13.14 10.12
C ILE A 576 -17.18 -12.81 9.26
N ASN A 577 -17.56 -13.71 8.37
CA ASN A 577 -18.71 -13.53 7.48
C ASN A 577 -20.06 -13.53 8.22
N ASN A 578 -20.11 -14.10 9.42
CA ASN A 578 -21.30 -14.16 10.26
C ASN A 578 -21.08 -13.48 11.62
N LYS A 579 -20.23 -12.45 11.66
CA LYS A 579 -19.83 -11.78 12.89
C LYS A 579 -21.04 -11.10 13.55
N THR A 580 -21.36 -11.51 14.77
CA THR A 580 -22.45 -10.90 15.56
C THR A 580 -21.96 -9.98 16.67
N ALA A 581 -20.72 -10.17 17.13
CA ALA A 581 -20.15 -9.34 18.20
C ALA A 581 -18.62 -9.33 18.15
N LEU A 582 -18.05 -8.22 18.62
CA LEU A 582 -16.63 -8.04 18.88
C LEU A 582 -16.46 -7.76 20.37
N GLY A 583 -15.91 -8.70 21.11
CA GLY A 583 -15.74 -8.63 22.55
C GLY A 583 -14.32 -8.24 22.95
N ARG A 584 -14.18 -7.43 23.99
CA ARG A 584 -12.88 -7.06 24.55
C ARG A 584 -12.94 -6.75 26.04
N GLU A 585 -11.91 -7.20 26.74
CA GLU A 585 -11.78 -7.13 28.19
C GLU A 585 -10.31 -6.91 28.56
N LYS A 586 -10.08 -6.12 29.60
CA LYS A 586 -8.79 -6.02 30.27
C LYS A 586 -9.01 -6.24 31.76
N SER A 587 -8.04 -6.83 32.44
CA SER A 587 -8.18 -7.07 33.89
C SER A 587 -6.84 -7.07 34.60
N SER A 588 -6.85 -6.63 35.85
CA SER A 588 -5.77 -6.88 36.79
C SER A 588 -5.71 -8.35 37.20
N PHE A 589 -4.51 -8.79 37.55
CA PHE A 589 -4.25 -10.14 38.03
C PHE A 589 -3.37 -10.09 39.28
N SER A 590 -3.72 -10.89 40.28
CA SER A 590 -3.09 -10.85 41.61
C SER A 590 -3.16 -9.43 42.22
N SER A 591 -2.11 -9.01 42.93
CA SER A 591 -1.95 -7.67 43.51
C SER A 591 -1.42 -6.62 42.53
N SER A 592 -1.53 -6.85 41.21
CA SER A 592 -1.09 -5.86 40.22
C SER A 592 -2.02 -4.64 40.24
N GLU A 593 -1.45 -3.44 40.28
CA GLU A 593 -2.16 -2.18 40.13
C GLU A 593 -2.53 -1.87 38.67
N LYS A 594 -1.99 -2.65 37.71
CA LYS A 594 -2.25 -2.52 36.28
C LYS A 594 -3.10 -3.66 35.73
N ASP A 595 -3.79 -3.38 34.62
CA ASP A 595 -4.51 -4.38 33.85
C ASP A 595 -3.51 -5.16 32.97
N ILE A 596 -2.95 -6.24 33.54
CA ILE A 596 -1.90 -7.05 32.89
C ILE A 596 -2.44 -8.19 32.02
N VAL A 597 -3.76 -8.42 32.00
CA VAL A 597 -4.42 -9.37 31.09
C VAL A 597 -5.19 -8.61 30.03
N GLU A 598 -5.00 -8.98 28.77
CA GLU A 598 -5.82 -8.55 27.64
C GLU A 598 -6.57 -9.72 27.02
N HIS A 599 -7.82 -9.52 26.65
CA HIS A 599 -8.65 -10.52 25.98
C HIS A 599 -9.53 -9.86 24.93
N GLN A 600 -9.47 -10.34 23.69
CA GLN A 600 -10.39 -9.94 22.62
C GLN A 600 -10.92 -11.17 21.89
N TYR A 601 -12.12 -11.06 21.31
CA TYR A 601 -12.78 -12.15 20.60
C TYR A 601 -13.85 -11.70 19.61
N ILE A 602 -14.16 -12.57 18.67
CA ILE A 602 -15.21 -12.42 17.67
C ILE A 602 -16.21 -13.56 17.87
N ILE A 603 -17.50 -13.24 17.90
CA ILE A 603 -18.57 -14.25 17.87
C ILE A 603 -19.11 -14.33 16.46
N GLY A 604 -19.18 -15.55 15.95
CA GLY A 604 -19.70 -15.86 14.62
C GLY A 604 -21.11 -16.42 14.66
N LYS A 605 -21.42 -17.18 13.61
CA LYS A 605 -22.73 -17.73 13.27
C LYS A 605 -23.52 -18.25 14.46
N ASP A 606 -24.77 -17.81 14.53
CA ASP A 606 -25.80 -18.25 15.48
C ASP A 606 -25.37 -18.22 16.96
N HIS A 607 -24.33 -17.50 17.34
CA HIS A 607 -23.74 -17.54 18.68
C HIS A 607 -23.20 -18.94 19.09
N GLU A 608 -22.84 -19.77 18.10
CA GLU A 608 -22.36 -21.14 18.29
C GLU A 608 -20.84 -21.28 18.15
N ILE A 609 -20.19 -20.30 17.53
CA ILE A 609 -18.74 -20.29 17.32
C ILE A 609 -18.14 -18.96 17.75
N ALA A 610 -16.90 -18.99 18.26
CA ALA A 610 -16.12 -17.79 18.53
C ALA A 610 -14.61 -18.05 18.38
N ALA A 611 -13.87 -17.00 18.05
CA ALA A 611 -12.41 -16.99 18.03
C ALA A 611 -11.92 -15.87 18.95
N GLY A 612 -10.77 -16.04 19.59
CA GLY A 612 -10.19 -14.95 20.36
C GLY A 612 -8.76 -15.23 20.82
N TYR A 613 -8.21 -14.29 21.58
CA TYR A 613 -6.92 -14.45 22.23
C TYR A 613 -6.93 -13.99 23.68
N VAL A 614 -6.03 -14.52 24.49
CA VAL A 614 -5.66 -13.97 25.81
C VAL A 614 -4.16 -13.65 25.79
N TYR A 615 -3.79 -12.44 26.21
CA TYR A 615 -2.42 -11.95 26.16
C TYR A 615 -1.98 -11.43 27.53
N ASN A 616 -0.76 -11.79 27.90
CA ASN A 616 -0.08 -11.30 29.09
C ASN A 616 0.74 -10.05 28.74
N ARG A 617 0.27 -8.88 29.18
CA ARG A 617 0.90 -7.57 28.90
C ARG A 617 2.23 -7.37 29.61
N THR A 618 2.60 -8.23 30.56
CA THR A 618 3.96 -8.22 31.11
C THR A 618 4.95 -8.92 30.18
N PHE A 619 4.54 -9.44 29.01
CA PHE A 619 5.44 -9.85 27.93
C PHE A 619 5.52 -8.75 26.88
N ASN A 620 6.62 -8.01 26.86
CA ASN A 620 6.85 -6.82 26.02
C ASN A 620 8.34 -6.72 25.70
N VAL A 621 8.77 -5.66 25.01
CA VAL A 621 10.17 -5.48 24.63
C VAL A 621 11.16 -5.69 25.78
N GLN A 622 10.86 -5.24 27.01
CA GLN A 622 11.77 -5.40 28.15
C GLN A 622 11.83 -6.83 28.69
N THR A 623 10.70 -7.53 28.70
CA THR A 623 10.55 -8.84 29.34
C THR A 623 10.65 -10.02 28.37
N ALA A 624 10.56 -9.76 27.06
CA ALA A 624 10.77 -10.74 25.98
C ALA A 624 12.24 -11.15 25.81
N GLY A 625 13.12 -10.63 26.67
CA GLY A 625 14.55 -10.91 26.65
C GLY A 625 15.32 -9.93 25.77
N ALA A 626 15.07 -8.61 25.94
CA ALA A 626 15.83 -7.57 25.27
C ALA A 626 17.33 -7.86 25.34
N SER A 627 17.95 -8.02 24.18
CA SER A 627 19.40 -8.00 24.09
C SER A 627 19.84 -6.63 24.58
N LYS A 628 20.64 -6.58 25.65
CA LYS A 628 21.47 -5.41 25.97
C LYS A 628 22.63 -5.35 24.98
N GLU A 629 22.33 -5.34 23.69
CA GLU A 629 23.34 -5.25 22.64
C GLU A 629 23.87 -3.81 22.60
N GLU A 630 25.20 -3.69 22.65
CA GLU A 630 25.89 -2.42 22.53
C GLU A 630 25.59 -1.81 21.15
N GLY A 631 24.89 -0.68 21.09
CA GLY A 631 24.62 0.05 19.84
C GLY A 631 23.13 0.32 19.56
N LEU A 632 22.21 -0.44 20.14
CA LEU A 632 20.79 -0.04 20.17
C LEU A 632 20.69 1.22 21.04
N LYS A 633 20.08 2.31 20.52
CA LYS A 633 19.89 3.54 21.29
C LYS A 633 19.22 3.17 22.63
N GLU A 634 19.96 3.23 23.74
CA GLU A 634 19.53 2.84 25.11
C GLU A 634 18.12 3.36 25.47
N ASN A 635 17.65 4.43 24.85
CA ASN A 635 16.37 5.06 25.14
C ASN A 635 15.13 4.43 24.46
N ALA A 636 15.28 3.67 23.37
CA ALA A 636 14.13 3.16 22.61
C ALA A 636 13.50 1.92 23.29
N CYS A 637 14.31 1.05 23.87
CA CYS A 637 13.86 -0.21 24.48
C CYS A 637 13.50 -0.06 25.98
N ASP A 638 14.02 0.96 26.67
CA ASP A 638 13.99 1.05 28.15
C ASP A 638 12.83 1.88 28.74
N GLN A 639 11.95 2.44 27.91
CA GLN A 639 10.89 3.33 28.38
C GLN A 639 9.50 2.67 28.37
N LEU A 640 9.24 1.84 29.38
CA LEU A 640 7.91 1.31 29.69
C LEU A 640 7.45 1.71 31.10
N ASP A 641 6.13 1.76 31.29
CA ASP A 641 5.54 1.94 32.62
C ASP A 641 5.96 0.78 33.54
N ALA A 642 6.47 1.11 34.73
CA ALA A 642 6.99 0.16 35.72
C ALA A 642 6.00 -0.95 36.09
N GLY A 643 4.69 -0.75 35.89
CA GLY A 643 3.68 -1.79 36.12
C GLY A 643 3.68 -2.93 35.11
N TYR A 644 4.38 -2.80 33.97
CA TYR A 644 4.48 -3.84 32.93
C TYR A 644 5.86 -4.49 32.83
N THR A 645 6.83 -4.03 33.61
CA THR A 645 8.24 -4.44 33.48
C THR A 645 8.58 -5.69 34.30
N ASN A 646 7.72 -6.07 35.25
CA ASN A 646 7.89 -7.27 36.07
C ASN A 646 7.14 -8.46 35.45
N PRO A 647 7.86 -9.46 34.88
CA PRO A 647 7.21 -10.63 34.27
C PRO A 647 6.35 -11.36 35.31
N THR A 648 5.06 -11.49 35.05
CA THR A 648 4.11 -12.16 35.94
C THR A 648 3.47 -13.33 35.22
N VAL A 649 3.55 -14.55 35.78
CA VAL A 649 2.84 -15.72 35.23
C VAL A 649 1.35 -15.58 35.53
N ILE A 650 0.52 -15.63 34.48
CA ILE A 650 -0.92 -15.43 34.59
C ILE A 650 -1.64 -16.78 34.45
N SER A 651 -2.46 -17.09 35.45
CA SER A 651 -3.38 -18.24 35.40
C SER A 651 -4.82 -17.75 35.17
N TRP A 652 -5.75 -18.66 34.90
CA TRP A 652 -7.18 -18.30 34.82
C TRP A 652 -7.84 -18.03 36.19
N ARG A 653 -7.11 -18.19 37.31
CA ARG A 653 -7.56 -17.86 38.68
C ARG A 653 -6.75 -16.67 39.23
N PRO A 654 -7.35 -15.76 40.01
CA PRO A 654 -8.72 -15.83 40.56
C PRO A 654 -9.80 -15.33 39.60
N ASN A 655 -9.44 -14.47 38.64
CA ASN A 655 -10.37 -13.83 37.72
C ASN A 655 -10.35 -14.55 36.37
N ARG A 656 -11.48 -15.15 35.99
CA ARG A 656 -11.63 -15.83 34.69
C ARG A 656 -12.12 -14.84 33.64
N MET A 657 -11.37 -14.71 32.55
CA MET A 657 -11.85 -14.05 31.33
C MET A 657 -13.06 -14.78 30.76
N LYS A 658 -13.90 -14.06 30.03
CA LYS A 658 -15.20 -14.58 29.59
C LYS A 658 -15.52 -14.19 28.15
N VAL A 659 -16.00 -15.17 27.38
CA VAL A 659 -16.68 -14.93 26.11
C VAL A 659 -18.15 -14.73 26.43
N GLU A 660 -18.66 -13.52 26.21
CA GLU A 660 -20.06 -13.15 26.43
C GLU A 660 -20.82 -13.15 25.10
N GLY A 661 -22.11 -13.46 25.10
CA GLY A 661 -22.92 -13.44 23.88
C GLY A 661 -22.99 -14.78 23.13
N LEU A 662 -22.64 -15.89 23.78
CA LEU A 662 -22.88 -17.24 23.27
C LEU A 662 -24.28 -17.74 23.66
N LYS A 663 -24.76 -18.87 23.10
CA LYS A 663 -26.05 -19.46 23.52
C LYS A 663 -26.05 -19.82 25.01
N SER A 664 -27.14 -19.51 25.71
CA SER A 664 -27.31 -19.80 27.14
C SER A 664 -27.29 -21.30 27.44
N PHE A 665 -26.77 -21.70 28.60
CA PHE A 665 -26.74 -23.08 29.13
C PHE A 665 -26.23 -24.16 28.17
N SER A 666 -25.48 -23.76 27.14
CA SER A 666 -25.00 -24.64 26.08
C SER A 666 -23.59 -25.11 26.42
N LYS A 667 -23.24 -26.32 25.98
CA LYS A 667 -21.88 -26.87 26.11
C LYS A 667 -21.05 -26.41 24.92
N TYR A 668 -19.80 -26.09 25.19
CA TYR A 668 -18.84 -25.66 24.21
C TYR A 668 -17.52 -26.39 24.43
N ARG A 669 -16.89 -26.77 23.32
CA ARG A 669 -15.48 -27.16 23.27
C ARG A 669 -14.66 -25.91 23.04
N VAL A 670 -13.62 -25.71 23.85
CA VAL A 670 -12.64 -24.64 23.71
C VAL A 670 -11.28 -25.26 23.42
N LEU A 671 -10.67 -24.86 22.31
CA LEU A 671 -9.37 -25.33 21.85
C LEU A 671 -8.38 -24.18 21.96
N TYR A 672 -7.35 -24.33 22.79
CA TYR A 672 -6.31 -23.33 23.01
C TYR A 672 -5.06 -23.68 22.21
N TYR A 673 -4.52 -22.70 21.52
CA TYR A 673 -3.36 -22.85 20.65
C TYR A 673 -2.21 -21.96 21.12
N GLY A 674 -0.99 -22.47 20.98
CA GLY A 674 0.22 -21.69 21.22
C GLY A 674 0.37 -20.60 20.18
N TYR A 675 0.83 -19.43 20.59
CA TYR A 675 1.13 -18.34 19.65
C TYR A 675 2.35 -18.64 18.76
N SER A 676 3.16 -19.67 19.08
CA SER A 676 4.45 -19.86 18.42
C SER A 676 4.49 -20.83 17.27
N ASP A 677 3.80 -21.94 17.40
CA ASP A 677 3.77 -23.05 16.45
C ASP A 677 2.34 -23.45 16.12
N GLN A 678 1.36 -22.65 16.59
CA GLN A 678 -0.07 -22.92 16.50
C GLN A 678 -0.47 -24.31 17.00
N SER A 679 0.34 -24.95 17.86
CA SER A 679 0.06 -26.28 18.38
C SER A 679 -1.12 -26.23 19.35
N LEU A 680 -1.94 -27.28 19.35
CA LEU A 680 -3.02 -27.42 20.32
C LEU A 680 -2.42 -27.70 21.71
N LEU A 681 -2.60 -26.76 22.64
CA LEU A 681 -2.06 -26.85 24.00
C LEU A 681 -3.06 -27.47 24.99
N LEU A 682 -4.34 -27.13 24.85
CA LEU A 682 -5.38 -27.58 25.75
C LEU A 682 -6.73 -27.63 25.04
N GLN A 683 -7.50 -28.68 25.33
CA GLN A 683 -8.92 -28.74 25.04
C GLN A 683 -9.70 -28.73 26.35
N ALA A 684 -10.73 -27.88 26.44
CA ALA A 684 -11.63 -27.81 27.58
C ALA A 684 -13.09 -27.90 27.13
N GLU A 685 -13.92 -28.63 27.88
CA GLU A 685 -15.37 -28.61 27.73
C GLU A 685 -15.98 -27.72 28.81
N LEU A 686 -16.63 -26.65 28.38
CA LEU A 686 -17.14 -25.61 29.25
C LEU A 686 -18.62 -25.37 28.95
N ARG A 687 -19.36 -24.86 29.95
CA ARG A 687 -20.78 -24.54 29.80
C ARG A 687 -21.00 -23.04 30.00
N THR A 688 -21.80 -22.44 29.14
CA THR A 688 -22.22 -21.04 29.32
C THR A 688 -23.20 -20.90 30.48
N SER A 689 -23.23 -19.69 31.07
CA SER A 689 -24.25 -19.30 32.04
C SER A 689 -25.63 -19.10 31.41
N LEU A 690 -26.63 -18.76 32.23
CA LEU A 690 -27.96 -18.32 31.77
C LEU A 690 -27.89 -17.14 30.80
N PHE A 691 -26.86 -16.29 30.92
CA PHE A 691 -26.66 -15.10 30.10
C PHE A 691 -25.65 -15.32 28.96
N GLY A 692 -25.38 -16.59 28.59
CA GLY A 692 -24.49 -16.86 27.47
C GLY A 692 -23.02 -16.52 27.73
N LYS A 693 -22.58 -16.52 29.00
CA LYS A 693 -21.19 -16.21 29.37
C LYS A 693 -20.39 -17.49 29.58
N LEU A 694 -19.35 -17.69 28.77
CA LEU A 694 -18.41 -18.82 28.88
C LEU A 694 -17.16 -18.35 29.62
N LYS A 695 -16.93 -18.84 30.85
CA LYS A 695 -15.74 -18.51 31.64
C LYS A 695 -14.58 -19.41 31.22
N LEU A 696 -13.54 -18.82 30.64
CA LEU A 696 -12.39 -19.53 30.07
C LEU A 696 -11.53 -20.21 31.15
N THR A 697 -10.92 -21.33 30.78
CA THR A 697 -9.94 -22.09 31.58
C THR A 697 -8.72 -22.36 30.71
N HIS A 698 -7.91 -21.33 30.52
CA HIS A 698 -6.76 -21.35 29.59
C HIS A 698 -5.49 -21.92 30.25
N PRO A 699 -4.50 -22.41 29.47
CA PRO A 699 -3.16 -22.70 29.98
C PRO A 699 -2.49 -21.51 30.68
N LEU A 700 -1.41 -21.74 31.44
CA LEU A 700 -0.64 -20.62 32.01
C LEU A 700 -0.10 -19.72 30.91
N LEU A 701 -0.30 -18.42 31.06
CA LEU A 701 0.34 -17.42 30.22
C LEU A 701 1.67 -17.04 30.87
N VAL A 702 2.76 -17.56 30.30
CA VAL A 702 4.11 -17.35 30.83
C VAL A 702 4.79 -16.27 29.99
N PRO A 703 5.20 -15.13 30.57
CA PRO A 703 5.82 -14.02 29.87
C PRO A 703 7.31 -14.31 29.58
N GLU A 704 7.58 -15.41 28.90
CA GLU A 704 8.90 -15.84 28.45
C GLU A 704 8.84 -16.17 26.96
N LYS A 705 9.90 -15.80 26.22
CA LYS A 705 9.97 -15.96 24.76
C LYS A 705 9.79 -17.42 24.29
N SER A 706 10.27 -18.38 25.07
CA SER A 706 10.18 -19.81 24.74
C SER A 706 8.89 -20.48 25.23
N LYS A 707 7.94 -19.70 25.78
CA LYS A 707 6.73 -20.20 26.42
C LYS A 707 5.48 -19.69 25.71
N THR A 708 4.48 -19.20 26.42
CA THR A 708 3.17 -18.86 25.84
C THR A 708 2.64 -17.58 26.47
N PRO A 709 3.19 -16.41 26.14
CA PRO A 709 2.69 -15.10 26.58
C PRO A 709 1.35 -14.72 25.95
N LEU A 710 1.00 -15.34 24.82
CA LEU A 710 -0.26 -15.16 24.10
C LEU A 710 -0.84 -16.54 23.78
N LEU A 711 -2.17 -16.66 23.88
CA LEU A 711 -2.93 -17.84 23.51
C LEU A 711 -4.00 -17.44 22.53
N TRP A 712 -4.12 -18.15 21.41
CA TRP A 712 -5.35 -18.17 20.63
C TRP A 712 -6.30 -19.23 21.13
N TYR A 713 -7.58 -19.03 20.89
CA TYR A 713 -8.55 -20.09 21.10
C TYR A 713 -9.70 -20.06 20.11
N ARG A 714 -10.27 -21.24 19.93
CA ARG A 714 -11.50 -21.51 19.20
C ARG A 714 -12.56 -21.98 20.19
N VAL A 715 -13.80 -21.53 20.01
CA VAL A 715 -14.96 -21.96 20.79
C VAL A 715 -15.98 -22.53 19.81
N GLU A 716 -16.45 -23.74 20.08
CA GLU A 716 -17.38 -24.46 19.22
C GLU A 716 -18.47 -25.10 20.06
N LYS A 717 -19.73 -24.86 19.72
CA LYS A 717 -20.85 -25.48 20.42
C LYS A 717 -20.83 -26.99 20.21
N MET A 718 -21.07 -27.73 21.28
CA MET A 718 -21.24 -29.19 21.22
C MET A 718 -22.71 -29.52 21.00
N ASN A 719 -22.96 -30.53 20.15
CA ASN A 719 -24.30 -31.06 19.89
C ASN A 719 -24.91 -31.74 21.11
#